data_AF-A0A519TQL1-F1
#
_entry.id   AF-A0A519TQL1-F1
#
_cell.length_a   1.000
_cell.length_b   1.000
_cell.length_c   1.000
_cell.angle_alpha   90.00
_cell.angle_beta   90.00
_cell.angle_gamma   90.00
#
_symmetry.space_group_name_H-M   'P 1'
#
loop_
_entity.id
_entity.type
_entity.pdbx_description
1 polymer ?
#
loop_
_entity_poly.entity_id
_entity_poly.type
_entity_poly.pdbx_seq_one_letter_code
_entity_poly.pdbx_strand_id
1 'polypeptide(L)'
;VVYVPDDPALGEFRKDFADQVFLFEEREPLDADKTDNTEKTQRRLQDDNDNYVDQATVLRARLLDILLGDYDRHEDQWRWQRVEEAKGTRYEPVPRDRDHVFYRPTGLFPKALSLHIFMANVQGYNDHIRSINRWNAKAKTFDRYFLNALSEDDWKAQAAYVQSHLTDGLITQSVRRLPPNIYRLSGPTLVHNIIARRNILLRQALHYYRSLARVVEVSTSDKRERVALIHQAGGQLLVTINKLKKDGNVGAVLYQRTFDPADTREVRLYGLGGDDQFAVSGAARSPIRVRLIGGDGDDTFTVATEVPQRRKLRLYDRSDEPNHLPATSAAHLRTAPDTLVNQFNKNSFQYNFLQPLFLAGYNKDYGLQLIGNFIYQQQGFRKTPYSSRQSLLVNYGLTNGSLLLSYGGIFKQAVRHNDLLVNVTSLGPNYTSHFFGVGNESAFDRDPHDAIRYYRNDYNLVTADVRLSRTYSKWQASAGLLGQYYNSGRDKNTDRLLSAYADQNPGQDVFRAQTYAGLVASATFDTRDKALVARRGILWTTSLSALHRLEADQHTFAQALTEFSFHFTPGRDSSLVIANRTGGGTTLGDAAYFQQFKLGGTNNLRGFYYWRFTGKQIVYNNLEVRLKLLSFSSYLVPGTLGLVLFNDVGRVWTPGEASQQWHTGYGGGVYFLPAQLALLQAVVGFSKEGVYPYISAGFRF
;
A
#
# COMPACT_ATOMS: atom_id res chain seq x y z
N VAL A 1 35.82 -19.41 9.29
CA VAL A 1 35.98 -19.60 7.83
C VAL A 1 36.88 -20.80 7.63
N VAL A 2 36.41 -21.81 6.90
CA VAL A 2 37.10 -23.08 6.67
C VAL A 2 37.07 -23.34 5.17
N TYR A 3 38.24 -23.54 4.56
CA TYR A 3 38.30 -24.09 3.21
C TYR A 3 38.06 -25.60 3.32
N VAL A 4 37.09 -26.10 2.57
CA VAL A 4 36.83 -27.53 2.46
C VAL A 4 37.52 -27.99 1.17
N PRO A 5 38.66 -28.69 1.29
CA PRO A 5 39.34 -29.23 0.11
C PRO A 5 38.50 -30.32 -0.53
N ASP A 6 38.90 -30.73 -1.73
CA ASP A 6 38.31 -31.89 -2.40
C ASP A 6 38.59 -33.20 -1.65
N ASP A 7 37.77 -33.49 -0.64
CA ASP A 7 37.94 -34.62 0.29
C ASP A 7 37.00 -35.80 -0.06
N PRO A 8 37.52 -37.00 -0.38
CA PRO A 8 36.72 -38.20 -0.60
C PRO A 8 35.77 -38.56 0.56
N ALA A 9 36.05 -38.14 1.79
CA ALA A 9 35.18 -38.37 2.95
C ALA A 9 33.80 -37.69 2.82
N LEU A 10 33.65 -36.71 1.92
CA LEU A 10 32.38 -36.03 1.64
C LEU A 10 31.39 -36.88 0.84
N GLY A 11 31.82 -38.00 0.25
CA GLY A 11 30.95 -38.93 -0.48
C GLY A 11 30.12 -38.25 -1.58
N GLU A 12 28.79 -38.42 -1.55
CA GLU A 12 27.88 -37.82 -2.52
C GLU A 12 27.81 -36.28 -2.47
N PHE A 13 28.17 -35.69 -1.34
CA PHE A 13 28.19 -34.24 -1.11
C PHE A 13 29.46 -33.58 -1.67
N ARG A 14 30.47 -34.36 -2.07
CA ARG A 14 31.71 -33.85 -2.66
C ARG A 14 31.46 -32.90 -3.84
N LYS A 15 30.46 -33.19 -4.68
CA LYS A 15 30.06 -32.34 -5.82
C LYS A 15 29.57 -30.94 -5.41
N ASP A 16 29.03 -30.82 -4.20
CA ASP A 16 28.40 -29.59 -3.71
C ASP A 16 29.36 -28.79 -2.81
N PHE A 17 30.32 -29.46 -2.15
CA PHE A 17 31.16 -28.86 -1.10
C PHE A 17 32.68 -28.84 -1.37
N ALA A 18 33.19 -29.60 -2.34
CA ALA A 18 34.62 -29.59 -2.66
C ALA A 18 35.08 -28.23 -3.19
N ASP A 19 36.32 -27.87 -2.86
CA ASP A 19 37.01 -26.67 -3.32
C ASP A 19 36.28 -25.35 -3.05
N GLN A 20 35.57 -25.29 -1.93
CA GLN A 20 34.79 -24.12 -1.53
C GLN A 20 35.17 -23.62 -0.14
N VAL A 21 34.91 -22.33 0.09
CA VAL A 21 35.16 -21.66 1.38
C VAL A 21 33.84 -21.52 2.12
N PHE A 22 33.78 -22.09 3.32
CA PHE A 22 32.60 -22.06 4.18
C PHE A 22 32.82 -21.20 5.41
N LEU A 23 31.73 -20.67 5.95
CA LEU A 23 31.70 -20.15 7.31
C LEU A 23 31.21 -21.28 8.22
N PHE A 24 32.06 -21.79 9.09
CA PHE A 24 31.62 -22.63 10.20
C PHE A 24 31.17 -21.71 11.33
N GLU A 25 29.88 -21.70 11.61
CA GLU A 25 29.27 -20.90 12.66
C GLU A 25 28.60 -21.83 13.68
N GLU A 26 28.84 -21.53 14.95
CA GLU A 26 28.18 -22.21 16.06
C GLU A 26 26.72 -21.75 16.12
N ARG A 27 25.78 -22.69 15.95
CA ARG A 27 24.36 -22.36 15.71
C ARG A 27 23.60 -21.92 16.96
N GLU A 28 24.00 -22.38 18.14
CA GLU A 28 23.45 -21.97 19.44
C GLU A 28 24.61 -21.77 20.42
N PRO A 29 24.57 -20.75 21.31
CA PRO A 29 25.62 -20.58 22.31
C PRO A 29 25.72 -21.82 23.21
N LEU A 30 26.94 -22.23 23.55
CA LEU A 30 27.27 -23.45 24.31
C LEU A 30 26.53 -23.57 25.66
N ASP A 31 26.09 -22.45 26.24
CA ASP A 31 25.48 -22.39 27.57
C ASP A 31 23.93 -22.53 27.56
N ALA A 32 23.31 -22.70 26.39
CA ALA A 32 21.86 -22.80 26.26
C ALA A 32 21.39 -24.27 26.18
N ASP A 33 21.25 -24.93 27.34
CA ASP A 33 20.95 -26.37 27.45
C ASP A 33 19.61 -26.80 26.78
N LYS A 34 18.55 -25.97 26.89
CA LYS A 34 17.20 -26.27 26.39
C LYS A 34 16.55 -25.04 25.77
N THR A 35 16.48 -25.03 24.45
CA THR A 35 15.90 -23.92 23.68
C THR A 35 14.61 -24.30 22.96
N ASP A 36 13.64 -23.37 22.94
CA ASP A 36 12.43 -23.45 22.11
C ASP A 36 12.51 -22.47 20.93
N ASN A 37 11.78 -22.77 19.84
CA ASN A 37 11.63 -21.82 18.74
C ASN A 37 10.51 -20.82 19.07
N THR A 38 10.47 -19.69 18.38
CA THR A 38 9.51 -18.62 18.68
C THR A 38 8.06 -19.07 18.65
N GLU A 39 7.67 -19.89 17.68
CA GLU A 39 6.29 -20.39 17.60
C GLU A 39 5.92 -21.26 18.81
N LYS A 40 6.80 -22.17 19.24
CA LYS A 40 6.60 -23.01 20.42
C LYS A 40 6.57 -22.17 21.71
N THR A 41 7.44 -21.17 21.84
CA THR A 41 7.41 -20.24 22.96
C THR A 41 6.08 -19.48 23.01
N GLN A 42 5.59 -18.95 21.88
CA GLN A 42 4.29 -18.28 21.82
C GLN A 42 3.13 -19.20 22.22
N ARG A 43 3.11 -20.45 21.73
CA ARG A 43 2.11 -21.44 22.15
C ARG A 43 2.16 -21.68 23.66
N ARG A 44 3.35 -21.86 24.25
CA ARG A 44 3.48 -22.09 25.70
C ARG A 44 3.08 -20.88 26.55
N LEU A 45 3.32 -19.66 26.07
CA LEU A 45 2.82 -18.44 26.71
C LEU A 45 1.29 -18.37 26.63
N GLN A 46 0.71 -18.83 25.53
CA GLN A 46 -0.73 -18.94 25.37
C GLN A 46 -1.33 -20.07 26.22
N ASP A 47 -0.72 -21.25 26.29
CA ASP A 47 -1.29 -22.41 27.00
C ASP A 47 -1.33 -22.22 28.53
N ASP A 48 -0.38 -21.43 29.07
CA ASP A 48 -0.18 -21.29 30.52
C ASP A 48 0.35 -19.90 30.93
N ASN A 49 -0.45 -19.21 31.75
CA ASN A 49 -0.15 -17.91 32.34
C ASN A 49 0.90 -17.91 33.47
N ASP A 50 1.50 -19.05 33.83
CA ASP A 50 2.74 -19.09 34.63
C ASP A 50 4.00 -18.81 33.78
N ASN A 51 3.92 -18.90 32.45
CA ASN A 51 5.04 -18.63 31.55
C ASN A 51 5.14 -17.16 31.18
N TYR A 52 6.37 -16.63 31.07
CA TYR A 52 6.60 -15.25 30.63
C TYR A 52 7.95 -15.06 29.94
N VAL A 53 8.09 -13.94 29.22
CA VAL A 53 9.32 -13.56 28.52
C VAL A 53 10.00 -12.41 29.25
N ASP A 54 11.33 -12.49 29.38
CA ASP A 54 12.15 -11.35 29.79
C ASP A 54 12.22 -10.30 28.66
N GLN A 55 11.20 -9.44 28.59
CA GLN A 55 11.09 -8.41 27.55
C GLN A 55 12.25 -7.39 27.61
N ALA A 56 12.84 -7.14 28.79
CA ALA A 56 13.96 -6.21 28.92
C ALA A 56 15.20 -6.74 28.21
N THR A 57 15.49 -8.03 28.36
CA THR A 57 16.58 -8.70 27.63
C THR A 57 16.29 -8.79 26.13
N VAL A 58 15.02 -9.01 25.73
CA VAL A 58 14.61 -8.91 24.30
C VAL A 58 14.94 -7.53 23.76
N LEU A 59 14.56 -6.46 24.47
CA LEU A 59 14.84 -5.10 24.03
C LEU A 59 16.34 -4.84 23.88
N ARG A 60 17.18 -5.29 24.82
CA ARG A 60 18.65 -5.16 24.69
C ARG A 60 19.17 -5.82 23.42
N ALA A 61 18.72 -7.05 23.14
CA ALA A 61 19.12 -7.78 21.94
C ALA A 61 18.69 -7.03 20.66
N ARG A 62 17.46 -6.49 20.64
CA ARG A 62 16.96 -5.68 19.52
C ARG A 62 17.70 -4.37 19.34
N LEU A 63 18.07 -3.69 20.42
CA LEU A 63 18.89 -2.48 20.39
C LEU A 63 20.29 -2.76 19.83
N LEU A 64 20.87 -3.93 20.14
CA LEU A 64 22.11 -4.38 19.53
C LEU A 64 21.94 -4.63 18.02
N ASP A 65 20.86 -5.28 17.59
CA ASP A 65 20.60 -5.51 16.15
C ASP A 65 20.44 -4.17 15.38
N ILE A 66 19.76 -3.18 15.98
CA ILE A 66 19.65 -1.81 15.42
C ILE A 66 21.03 -1.16 15.30
N LEU A 67 21.88 -1.33 16.32
CA LEU A 67 23.25 -0.81 16.34
C LEU A 67 24.13 -1.43 15.23
N LEU A 68 24.10 -2.76 15.11
CA LEU A 68 24.86 -3.52 14.11
C LEU A 68 24.26 -3.39 12.69
N GLY A 69 23.01 -2.95 12.60
CA GLY A 69 22.33 -2.72 11.34
C GLY A 69 21.83 -4.00 10.68
N ASP A 70 21.37 -4.96 11.48
CA ASP A 70 20.66 -6.14 10.99
C ASP A 70 19.19 -5.82 10.67
N TYR A 71 18.89 -5.59 9.40
CA TYR A 71 17.55 -5.19 8.96
C TYR A 71 16.59 -6.37 8.74
N ASP A 72 17.09 -7.61 8.75
CA ASP A 72 16.31 -8.81 8.39
C ASP A 72 15.81 -9.59 9.60
N ARG A 73 15.66 -8.92 10.75
CA ARG A 73 15.26 -9.60 11.98
C ARG A 73 13.83 -10.14 11.90
N HIS A 74 13.65 -11.45 12.04
CA HIS A 74 12.34 -12.12 12.08
C HIS A 74 12.31 -13.34 13.03
N GLU A 75 11.12 -13.91 13.28
CA GLU A 75 10.87 -14.89 14.37
C GLU A 75 11.77 -16.14 14.33
N ASP A 76 12.15 -16.65 13.15
CA ASP A 76 12.99 -17.85 13.00
C ASP A 76 14.45 -17.67 13.47
N GLN A 77 14.92 -16.42 13.50
CA GLN A 77 16.26 -16.05 13.92
C GLN A 77 16.40 -15.90 15.44
N TRP A 78 15.41 -16.40 16.19
CA TRP A 78 15.41 -16.40 17.65
C TRP A 78 15.23 -17.80 18.19
N ARG A 79 15.95 -18.06 19.28
CA ARG A 79 15.67 -19.14 20.22
C ARG A 79 15.34 -18.57 21.55
N TRP A 80 14.75 -19.41 22.38
CA TRP A 80 14.29 -19.03 23.70
C TRP A 80 14.83 -20.04 24.69
N GLN A 81 15.82 -19.62 25.48
CA GLN A 81 16.31 -20.43 26.58
C GLN A 81 15.24 -20.52 27.65
N ARG A 82 15.01 -21.75 28.13
CA ARG A 82 14.06 -22.02 29.20
C ARG A 82 14.77 -21.95 30.55
N VAL A 83 14.34 -21.00 31.38
CA VAL A 83 14.74 -20.93 32.78
C VAL A 83 13.52 -21.36 33.61
N GLU A 84 13.55 -22.59 34.09
CA GLU A 84 12.48 -23.12 34.95
C GLU A 84 12.50 -22.40 36.30
N GLU A 85 11.33 -21.91 36.72
CA GLU A 85 11.14 -21.24 38.01
C GLU A 85 10.22 -22.08 38.89
N ALA A 86 10.00 -21.66 40.14
CA ALA A 86 9.09 -22.38 41.06
C ALA A 86 7.66 -22.52 40.51
N LYS A 87 7.24 -21.59 39.64
CA LYS A 87 5.98 -21.60 38.91
C LYS A 87 6.23 -21.15 37.47
N GLY A 88 6.05 -22.06 36.52
CA GLY A 88 6.23 -21.81 35.09
C GLY A 88 7.68 -21.66 34.66
N THR A 89 7.83 -21.17 33.44
CA THR A 89 9.13 -21.00 32.77
C THR A 89 9.30 -19.54 32.34
N ARG A 90 10.45 -18.95 32.71
CA ARG A 90 10.91 -17.68 32.15
C ARG A 90 11.70 -17.94 30.87
N TYR A 91 11.33 -17.25 29.80
CA TYR A 91 11.99 -17.35 28.49
C TYR A 91 12.95 -16.19 28.26
N GLU A 92 14.22 -16.51 28.03
CA GLU A 92 15.27 -15.54 27.66
C GLU A 92 15.60 -15.65 26.15
N PRO A 93 15.78 -14.52 25.45
CA PRO A 93 16.04 -14.53 24.01
C PRO A 93 17.48 -14.88 23.69
N VAL A 94 17.64 -15.82 22.76
CA VAL A 94 18.92 -16.23 22.18
C VAL A 94 18.89 -15.88 20.69
N PRO A 95 19.40 -14.70 20.29
CA PRO A 95 19.45 -14.29 18.89
C PRO A 95 20.43 -15.17 18.12
N ARG A 96 20.01 -15.67 16.96
CA ARG A 96 20.83 -16.40 15.99
C ARG A 96 20.86 -15.65 14.67
N ASP A 97 21.76 -16.03 13.78
CA ASP A 97 21.71 -15.67 12.35
C ASP A 97 21.68 -14.15 12.09
N ARG A 98 22.86 -13.52 12.11
CA ARG A 98 23.05 -12.09 11.81
C ARG A 98 23.65 -11.91 10.42
N ASP A 99 22.93 -12.36 9.40
CA ASP A 99 23.35 -12.42 8.00
C ASP A 99 23.36 -11.06 7.28
N HIS A 100 22.55 -10.10 7.74
CA HIS A 100 22.35 -8.81 7.09
C HIS A 100 22.95 -7.60 7.82
N VAL A 101 23.90 -7.82 8.75
CA VAL A 101 24.65 -6.75 9.41
C VAL A 101 25.62 -6.03 8.46
N PHE A 102 25.90 -4.76 8.77
CA PHE A 102 26.90 -3.94 8.05
C PHE A 102 26.68 -3.83 6.52
N TYR A 103 25.47 -4.12 6.04
CA TYR A 103 25.10 -4.07 4.62
C TYR A 103 25.42 -2.70 4.00
N ARG A 104 26.25 -2.66 2.96
CA ARG A 104 26.72 -1.41 2.33
C ARG A 104 26.62 -1.48 0.80
N PRO A 105 25.45 -1.15 0.23
CA PRO A 105 25.30 -1.08 -1.21
C PRO A 105 25.97 0.20 -1.75
N THR A 106 26.60 0.11 -2.92
CA THR A 106 27.26 1.24 -3.61
C THR A 106 26.55 1.60 -4.91
N GLY A 107 26.59 2.88 -5.30
CA GLY A 107 26.03 3.39 -6.56
C GLY A 107 24.76 4.23 -6.41
N LEU A 108 24.41 4.96 -7.47
CA LEU A 108 23.24 5.85 -7.48
C LEU A 108 21.92 5.08 -7.39
N PHE A 109 21.83 3.94 -8.07
CA PHE A 109 20.59 3.16 -8.12
C PHE A 109 20.20 2.56 -6.77
N PRO A 110 21.06 1.82 -6.02
CA PRO A 110 20.67 1.27 -4.72
C PRO A 110 20.37 2.38 -3.70
N LYS A 111 21.07 3.52 -3.80
CA LYS A 111 20.76 4.71 -3.02
C LYS A 111 19.33 5.20 -3.31
N ALA A 112 18.97 5.38 -4.59
CA ALA A 112 17.63 5.79 -5.00
C ALA A 112 16.55 4.76 -4.62
N LEU A 113 16.83 3.46 -4.81
CA LEU A 113 15.93 2.38 -4.41
C LEU A 113 15.67 2.43 -2.90
N SER A 114 16.70 2.64 -2.07
CA SER A 114 16.52 2.72 -0.62
C SER A 114 15.64 3.91 -0.18
N LEU A 115 15.53 4.96 -1.00
CA LEU A 115 14.63 6.09 -0.72
C LEU A 115 13.16 5.71 -0.92
N HIS A 116 12.87 4.65 -1.67
CA HIS A 116 11.53 4.11 -1.79
C HIS A 116 11.07 3.56 -0.43
N ILE A 117 9.88 3.95 0.02
CA ILE A 117 9.40 3.67 1.39
C ILE A 117 9.32 2.17 1.73
N PHE A 118 9.03 1.31 0.75
CA PHE A 118 9.02 -0.15 0.91
C PHE A 118 10.39 -0.82 0.82
N MET A 119 11.43 -0.07 0.47
CA MET A 119 12.82 -0.53 0.36
C MET A 119 13.75 0.22 1.33
N ALA A 120 13.18 0.88 2.34
CA ALA A 120 13.96 1.64 3.31
C ALA A 120 14.86 0.76 4.21
N ASN A 121 14.56 -0.54 4.32
CA ASN A 121 15.39 -1.51 5.05
C ASN A 121 16.73 -1.77 4.35
N VAL A 122 16.79 -1.74 3.01
CA VAL A 122 18.03 -1.93 2.23
C VAL A 122 18.87 -0.66 2.11
N GLN A 123 18.75 0.26 3.06
CA GLN A 123 19.68 1.37 3.16
C GLN A 123 21.07 0.88 3.59
N GLY A 124 22.12 1.58 3.15
CA GLY A 124 23.48 1.26 3.59
C GLY A 124 23.73 1.52 5.08
N TYR A 125 24.69 0.78 5.63
CA TYR A 125 25.19 0.91 6.98
C TYR A 125 26.03 2.18 7.14
N ASN A 126 25.38 3.23 7.64
CA ASN A 126 25.98 4.53 7.95
C ASN A 126 25.79 4.89 9.44
N ASP A 127 26.28 6.05 9.85
CA ASP A 127 26.17 6.65 11.19
C ASP A 127 24.74 6.75 11.76
N HIS A 128 23.70 6.72 10.92
CA HIS A 128 22.30 6.72 11.35
C HIS A 128 21.40 5.86 10.45
N ILE A 129 20.23 5.51 11.00
CA ILE A 129 19.13 4.88 10.27
C ILE A 129 18.13 5.97 9.87
N ARG A 130 17.86 6.11 8.56
CA ARG A 130 17.03 7.20 8.01
C ARG A 130 15.56 7.06 8.43
N SER A 131 15.05 5.83 8.41
CA SER A 131 13.64 5.54 8.69
C SER A 131 13.49 4.30 9.58
N ILE A 132 13.78 4.43 10.87
CA ILE A 132 13.84 3.32 11.84
C ILE A 132 12.60 2.42 11.84
N ASN A 133 11.40 3.00 11.71
CA ASN A 133 10.15 2.22 11.68
C ASN A 133 10.04 1.31 10.45
N ARG A 134 10.47 1.81 9.28
CA ARG A 134 10.46 1.03 8.03
C ARG A 134 11.64 0.08 7.94
N TRP A 135 12.75 0.47 8.53
CA TRP A 135 13.93 -0.35 8.62
C TRP A 135 13.63 -1.62 9.44
N ASN A 136 12.93 -1.49 10.57
CA ASN A 136 12.42 -2.60 11.38
C ASN A 136 11.11 -3.23 10.84
N ALA A 137 10.76 -3.06 9.55
CA ALA A 137 9.48 -3.57 9.03
C ALA A 137 9.36 -5.10 9.09
N LYS A 138 10.48 -5.83 9.03
CA LYS A 138 10.51 -7.30 9.18
C LYS A 138 10.37 -7.74 10.64
N ALA A 139 11.01 -7.00 11.56
CA ALA A 139 10.95 -7.26 13.00
C ALA A 139 9.63 -6.82 13.66
N LYS A 140 8.82 -5.99 12.99
CA LYS A 140 7.62 -5.35 13.57
C LYS A 140 6.68 -6.34 14.29
N THR A 141 6.47 -7.54 13.75
CA THR A 141 5.57 -8.53 14.36
C THR A 141 6.16 -9.04 15.67
N PHE A 142 7.42 -9.46 15.62
CA PHE A 142 8.17 -9.93 16.78
C PHE A 142 8.23 -8.85 17.87
N ASP A 143 8.64 -7.64 17.51
CA ASP A 143 8.81 -6.52 18.45
C ASP A 143 7.46 -6.11 19.08
N ARG A 144 6.35 -6.15 18.33
CA ARG A 144 5.01 -5.86 18.87
C ARG A 144 4.51 -6.93 19.84
N TYR A 145 4.89 -8.17 19.66
CA TYR A 145 4.48 -9.27 20.52
C TYR A 145 5.32 -9.30 21.81
N PHE A 146 6.65 -9.22 21.69
CA PHE A 146 7.57 -9.44 22.80
C PHE A 146 8.00 -8.16 23.55
N LEU A 147 7.59 -6.96 23.13
CA LEU A 147 7.94 -5.68 23.79
C LEU A 147 6.71 -4.87 24.24
N ASN A 148 5.53 -5.50 24.30
CA ASN A 148 4.26 -4.80 24.57
C ASN A 148 4.07 -4.36 26.04
N ALA A 149 4.85 -4.88 26.99
CA ALA A 149 4.77 -4.52 28.41
C ALA A 149 5.65 -3.31 28.77
N LEU A 150 6.72 -3.09 28.01
CA LEU A 150 7.72 -2.07 28.33
C LEU A 150 7.19 -0.63 28.14
N SER A 151 7.46 0.22 29.13
CA SER A 151 7.19 1.66 29.15
C SER A 151 8.27 2.45 28.39
N GLU A 152 8.04 3.76 28.18
CA GLU A 152 9.08 4.62 27.59
C GLU A 152 10.35 4.64 28.46
N ASP A 153 10.18 4.59 29.78
CA ASP A 153 11.29 4.63 30.73
C ASP A 153 12.09 3.32 30.74
N ASP A 154 11.44 2.17 30.55
CA ASP A 154 12.14 0.90 30.32
C ASP A 154 13.01 0.98 29.06
N TRP A 155 12.51 1.59 27.99
CA TRP A 155 13.28 1.80 26.76
C TRP A 155 14.46 2.75 26.96
N LYS A 156 14.29 3.83 27.75
CA LYS A 156 15.39 4.71 28.14
C LYS A 156 16.45 3.94 28.93
N ALA A 157 16.03 3.14 29.90
CA ALA A 157 16.92 2.35 30.74
C ALA A 157 17.73 1.33 29.92
N GLN A 158 17.08 0.56 29.03
CA GLN A 158 17.79 -0.41 28.20
C GLN A 158 18.69 0.26 27.14
N ALA A 159 18.28 1.39 26.57
CA ALA A 159 19.14 2.15 25.66
C ALA A 159 20.38 2.70 26.38
N ALA A 160 20.23 3.27 27.57
CA ALA A 160 21.33 3.74 28.39
C ALA A 160 22.28 2.60 28.78
N TYR A 161 21.74 1.43 29.12
CA TYR A 161 22.52 0.21 29.39
C TYR A 161 23.40 -0.16 28.18
N VAL A 162 22.83 -0.26 26.98
CA VAL A 162 23.60 -0.58 25.77
C VAL A 162 24.66 0.49 25.48
N GLN A 163 24.32 1.78 25.65
CA GLN A 163 25.24 2.88 25.43
C GLN A 163 26.45 2.87 26.38
N SER A 164 26.24 2.53 27.66
CA SER A 164 27.30 2.51 28.67
C SER A 164 28.20 1.28 28.57
N HIS A 165 27.66 0.13 28.19
CA HIS A 165 28.42 -1.13 28.13
C HIS A 165 29.25 -1.27 26.86
N LEU A 166 28.80 -0.72 25.73
CA LEU A 166 29.52 -0.82 24.45
C LEU A 166 30.57 0.26 24.28
N THR A 167 31.51 0.43 25.20
CA THR A 167 32.52 1.51 25.19
C THR A 167 33.28 1.63 23.85
N ASP A 168 33.82 2.81 23.54
CA ASP A 168 34.62 3.03 22.31
C ASP A 168 35.79 2.03 22.22
N GLY A 169 36.41 1.73 23.35
CA GLY A 169 37.46 0.72 23.48
C GLY A 169 36.97 -0.68 23.11
N LEU A 170 35.83 -1.11 23.68
CA LEU A 170 35.23 -2.41 23.39
C LEU A 170 34.86 -2.55 21.90
N ILE A 171 34.22 -1.52 21.31
CA ILE A 171 33.87 -1.51 19.89
C ILE A 171 35.13 -1.63 19.03
N THR A 172 36.14 -0.81 19.32
CA THR A 172 37.39 -0.79 18.54
C THR A 172 38.12 -2.13 18.61
N GLN A 173 38.23 -2.72 19.80
CA GLN A 173 38.85 -4.03 20.00
C GLN A 173 38.08 -5.15 19.30
N SER A 174 36.74 -5.10 19.35
CA SER A 174 35.88 -6.07 18.67
C SER A 174 36.06 -6.02 17.15
N VAL A 175 36.04 -4.82 16.55
CA VAL A 175 36.23 -4.66 15.10
C VAL A 175 37.66 -5.05 14.68
N ARG A 176 38.67 -4.86 15.54
CA ARG A 176 40.05 -5.30 15.28
C ARG A 176 40.23 -6.82 15.21
N ARG A 177 39.23 -7.62 15.61
CA ARG A 177 39.24 -9.08 15.42
C ARG A 177 38.98 -9.51 13.98
N LEU A 178 38.53 -8.60 13.11
CA LEU A 178 38.45 -8.85 11.67
C LEU A 178 39.84 -9.16 11.10
N PRO A 179 39.94 -9.99 10.04
CA PRO A 179 41.20 -10.22 9.35
C PRO A 179 41.90 -8.89 8.98
N PRO A 180 43.24 -8.76 9.12
CA PRO A 180 43.94 -7.48 8.97
C PRO A 180 43.67 -6.77 7.65
N ASN A 181 43.55 -7.51 6.55
CA ASN A 181 43.20 -7.00 5.23
C ASN A 181 41.78 -6.41 5.18
N ILE A 182 40.80 -7.05 5.84
CA ILE A 182 39.42 -6.56 5.94
C ILE A 182 39.36 -5.33 6.84
N TYR A 183 40.03 -5.36 7.99
CA TYR A 183 40.10 -4.20 8.89
C TYR A 183 40.67 -2.97 8.20
N ARG A 184 41.74 -3.12 7.40
CA ARG A 184 42.32 -2.01 6.63
C ARG A 184 41.33 -1.41 5.62
N LEU A 185 40.46 -2.21 5.03
CA LEU A 185 39.49 -1.76 4.02
C LEU A 185 38.25 -1.06 4.63
N SER A 186 37.73 -1.57 5.76
CA SER A 186 36.44 -1.12 6.30
C SER A 186 36.41 -0.84 7.81
N GLY A 187 37.42 -1.29 8.55
CA GLY A 187 37.48 -1.23 10.02
C GLY A 187 37.30 0.18 10.59
N PRO A 188 38.08 1.20 10.16
CA PRO A 188 37.92 2.57 10.66
C PRO A 188 36.52 3.14 10.44
N THR A 189 35.93 2.94 9.25
CA THR A 189 34.55 3.37 8.95
C THR A 189 33.54 2.62 9.80
N LEU A 190 33.74 1.32 10.01
CA LEU A 190 32.86 0.48 10.82
C LEU A 190 32.84 0.92 12.28
N VAL A 191 34.02 1.15 12.87
CA VAL A 191 34.16 1.68 14.24
C VAL A 191 33.45 3.03 14.37
N HIS A 192 33.70 3.95 13.43
CA HIS A 192 33.05 5.26 13.42
C HIS A 192 31.51 5.14 13.38
N ASN A 193 30.98 4.32 12.47
CA ASN A 193 29.54 4.15 12.31
C ASN A 193 28.88 3.49 13.53
N ILE A 194 29.49 2.46 14.14
CA ILE A 194 28.95 1.82 15.35
C ILE A 194 28.92 2.84 16.50
N ILE A 195 30.01 3.59 16.72
CA ILE A 195 30.06 4.61 17.78
C ILE A 195 29.01 5.69 17.54
N ALA A 196 28.90 6.21 16.31
CA ALA A 196 27.92 7.23 15.96
C ALA A 196 26.48 6.75 16.21
N ARG A 197 26.15 5.53 15.79
CA ARG A 197 24.84 4.91 16.05
C ARG A 197 24.59 4.72 17.54
N ARG A 198 25.58 4.23 18.31
CA ARG A 198 25.49 4.10 19.76
C ARG A 198 25.17 5.44 20.40
N ASN A 199 25.83 6.53 19.99
CA ASN A 199 25.62 7.86 20.55
C ASN A 199 24.21 8.40 20.31
N ILE A 200 23.56 8.03 19.20
CA ILE A 200 22.17 8.42 18.89
C ILE A 200 21.13 7.33 19.23
N LEU A 201 21.53 6.21 19.83
CA LEU A 201 20.70 5.02 20.02
C LEU A 201 19.41 5.35 20.76
N LEU A 202 19.49 6.11 21.85
CA LEU A 202 18.31 6.51 22.62
C LEU A 202 17.26 7.23 21.75
N ARG A 203 17.69 8.15 20.89
CA ARG A 203 16.80 8.89 19.99
C ARG A 203 16.11 7.95 18.99
N GLN A 204 16.86 7.02 18.41
CA GLN A 204 16.34 6.03 17.45
C GLN A 204 15.38 5.05 18.13
N ALA A 205 15.75 4.56 19.32
CA ALA A 205 14.96 3.67 20.16
C ALA A 205 13.62 4.29 20.53
N LEU A 206 13.61 5.53 21.01
CA LEU A 206 12.36 6.22 21.38
C LEU A 206 11.49 6.56 20.16
N HIS A 207 12.08 6.88 19.01
CA HIS A 207 11.30 7.02 17.77
C HIS A 207 10.59 5.71 17.43
N TYR A 208 11.30 4.59 17.53
CA TYR A 208 10.73 3.27 17.24
C TYR A 208 9.68 2.86 18.26
N TYR A 209 9.95 3.05 19.56
CA TYR A 209 9.01 2.84 20.67
C TYR A 209 7.66 3.51 20.39
N ARG A 210 7.66 4.81 20.07
CA ARG A 210 6.43 5.56 19.81
C ARG A 210 5.65 5.00 18.62
N SER A 211 6.34 4.44 17.63
CA SER A 211 5.68 3.76 16.53
C SER A 211 5.01 2.44 16.95
N LEU A 212 5.62 1.68 17.86
CA LEU A 212 5.04 0.45 18.41
C LEU A 212 3.89 0.76 19.38
N ALA A 213 4.08 1.76 20.24
CA ALA A 213 3.15 2.19 21.28
C ALA A 213 1.87 2.88 20.75
N ARG A 214 1.86 3.30 19.48
CA ARG A 214 0.69 3.94 18.85
C ARG A 214 -0.56 3.06 18.87
N VAL A 215 -0.38 1.76 18.64
CA VAL A 215 -1.43 0.74 18.75
C VAL A 215 -0.82 -0.44 19.47
N VAL A 216 -1.25 -0.76 20.69
CA VAL A 216 -0.70 -1.87 21.46
C VAL A 216 -1.71 -3.01 21.52
N GLU A 217 -1.21 -4.22 21.28
CA GLU A 217 -1.96 -5.47 21.36
C GLU A 217 -1.39 -6.27 22.54
N VAL A 218 -2.28 -6.65 23.45
CA VAL A 218 -1.96 -7.49 24.60
C VAL A 218 -2.96 -8.64 24.59
N SER A 219 -2.45 -9.86 24.68
CA SER A 219 -3.26 -11.06 24.82
C SER A 219 -3.05 -11.65 26.21
N THR A 220 -4.11 -12.27 26.74
CA THR A 220 -4.07 -13.18 27.88
C THR A 220 -3.54 -14.56 27.41
N SER A 221 -3.90 -15.61 28.14
CA SER A 221 -3.62 -17.01 27.83
C SER A 221 -4.93 -17.79 27.63
N ASP A 222 -4.86 -19.10 27.49
CA ASP A 222 -6.00 -20.01 27.50
C ASP A 222 -6.39 -20.41 28.94
N LYS A 223 -5.85 -19.71 29.95
CA LYS A 223 -6.28 -19.76 31.36
C LYS A 223 -7.20 -18.59 31.68
N ARG A 224 -7.77 -18.59 32.88
CA ARG A 224 -8.66 -17.53 33.35
C ARG A 224 -7.88 -16.33 33.87
N GLU A 225 -8.13 -15.18 33.28
CA GLU A 225 -7.53 -13.91 33.63
C GLU A 225 -8.57 -12.83 33.96
N ARG A 226 -8.19 -11.91 34.85
CA ARG A 226 -8.91 -10.65 35.06
C ARG A 226 -8.15 -9.51 34.40
N VAL A 227 -8.79 -8.83 33.47
CA VAL A 227 -8.28 -7.67 32.73
C VAL A 227 -8.93 -6.40 33.27
N ALA A 228 -8.22 -5.66 34.12
CA ALA A 228 -8.69 -4.41 34.72
C ALA A 228 -8.13 -3.20 33.98
N LEU A 229 -9.03 -2.27 33.62
CA LEU A 229 -8.72 -1.01 32.96
C LEU A 229 -9.19 0.16 33.81
N ILE A 230 -8.27 1.06 34.16
CA ILE A 230 -8.58 2.25 34.97
C ILE A 230 -8.25 3.51 34.17
N HIS A 231 -9.27 4.32 33.90
CA HIS A 231 -9.08 5.65 33.35
C HIS A 231 -8.53 6.59 34.42
N GLN A 232 -7.35 7.15 34.19
CA GLN A 232 -6.63 8.01 35.12
C GLN A 232 -6.62 9.48 34.65
N ALA A 233 -6.21 10.37 35.55
CA ALA A 233 -6.01 11.78 35.24
C ALA A 233 -5.06 11.98 34.04
N GLY A 234 -5.19 13.10 33.33
CA GLY A 234 -4.42 13.35 32.10
C GLY A 234 -4.83 12.49 30.89
N GLY A 235 -5.85 11.65 31.03
CA GLY A 235 -6.32 10.75 29.98
C GLY A 235 -5.48 9.48 29.80
N GLN A 236 -4.64 9.18 30.79
CA GLN A 236 -3.88 7.94 30.87
C GLN A 236 -4.80 6.73 31.13
N LEU A 237 -4.34 5.56 30.71
CA LEU A 237 -5.05 4.29 30.87
C LEU A 237 -4.13 3.29 31.53
N LEU A 238 -4.43 2.90 32.76
CA LEU A 238 -3.75 1.78 33.43
C LEU A 238 -4.44 0.48 33.03
N VAL A 239 -3.67 -0.47 32.51
CA VAL A 239 -4.11 -1.83 32.24
C VAL A 239 -3.35 -2.78 33.17
N THR A 240 -4.09 -3.62 33.88
CA THR A 240 -3.54 -4.70 34.71
C THR A 240 -4.22 -6.01 34.33
N ILE A 241 -3.42 -7.06 34.10
CA ILE A 241 -3.91 -8.43 33.91
C ILE A 241 -3.45 -9.25 35.10
N ASN A 242 -4.38 -9.96 35.72
CA ASN A 242 -4.15 -10.84 36.86
C ASN A 242 -4.60 -12.26 36.55
N LYS A 243 -4.00 -13.26 37.20
CA LYS A 243 -4.60 -14.59 37.28
C LYS A 243 -5.96 -14.52 37.94
N LEU A 244 -6.94 -15.28 37.45
CA LEU A 244 -8.24 -15.43 38.07
C LEU A 244 -8.42 -16.87 38.55
N LYS A 245 -8.63 -17.03 39.86
CA LYS A 245 -8.86 -18.35 40.45
C LYS A 245 -10.31 -18.80 40.20
N LYS A 246 -10.57 -20.11 40.29
CA LYS A 246 -11.90 -20.70 40.09
C LYS A 246 -12.96 -20.20 41.09
N ASP A 247 -12.53 -19.78 42.27
CA ASP A 247 -13.38 -19.19 43.33
C ASP A 247 -13.66 -17.69 43.11
N GLY A 248 -13.16 -17.09 42.02
CA GLY A 248 -13.31 -15.67 41.70
C GLY A 248 -12.24 -14.76 42.34
N ASN A 249 -11.32 -15.31 43.14
CA ASN A 249 -10.27 -14.51 43.77
C ASN A 249 -9.19 -14.10 42.76
N VAL A 250 -8.80 -12.83 42.83
CA VAL A 250 -7.75 -12.24 41.99
C VAL A 250 -6.37 -12.68 42.50
N GLY A 251 -5.56 -13.26 41.62
CA GLY A 251 -4.22 -13.75 41.91
C GLY A 251 -3.11 -12.79 41.47
N ALA A 252 -1.94 -13.37 41.16
CA ALA A 252 -0.73 -12.65 40.78
C ALA A 252 -0.95 -11.74 39.55
N VAL A 253 -0.22 -10.62 39.50
CA VAL A 253 -0.17 -9.72 38.35
C VAL A 253 0.71 -10.34 37.27
N LEU A 254 0.17 -10.45 36.05
CA LEU A 254 0.84 -10.99 34.86
C LEU A 254 1.35 -9.89 33.94
N TYR A 255 0.59 -8.79 33.88
CA TYR A 255 0.88 -7.64 33.04
C TYR A 255 0.43 -6.38 33.74
N GLN A 256 1.23 -5.32 33.67
CA GLN A 256 0.82 -4.00 34.11
C GLN A 256 1.50 -2.93 33.26
N ARG A 257 0.71 -2.01 32.70
CA ARG A 257 1.23 -0.87 31.96
C ARG A 257 0.28 0.31 32.00
N THR A 258 0.83 1.50 32.22
CA THR A 258 0.13 2.77 32.01
C THR A 258 0.40 3.27 30.59
N PHE A 259 -0.67 3.52 29.83
CA PHE A 259 -0.61 4.07 28.49
C PHE A 259 -0.86 5.56 28.50
N ASP A 260 0.05 6.31 27.89
CA ASP A 260 -0.07 7.76 27.73
C ASP A 260 -0.75 8.11 26.39
N PRO A 261 -1.78 8.98 26.36
CA PRO A 261 -2.44 9.39 25.13
C PRO A 261 -1.57 10.18 24.15
N ALA A 262 -0.42 10.69 24.58
CA ALA A 262 0.59 11.31 23.72
C ALA A 262 1.18 10.28 22.74
N ASP A 263 1.46 9.08 23.22
CA ASP A 263 2.08 8.01 22.43
C ASP A 263 1.05 6.99 21.92
N THR A 264 0.04 6.65 22.72
CA THR A 264 -0.91 5.58 22.44
C THR A 264 -2.26 6.11 21.95
N ARG A 265 -2.74 5.55 20.84
CA ARG A 265 -4.06 5.90 20.26
C ARG A 265 -5.08 4.79 20.42
N GLU A 266 -4.63 3.54 20.51
CA GLU A 266 -5.51 2.37 20.62
C GLU A 266 -4.83 1.26 21.42
N VAL A 267 -5.56 0.64 22.35
CA VAL A 267 -5.16 -0.58 23.06
C VAL A 267 -6.17 -1.67 22.73
N ARG A 268 -5.68 -2.86 22.38
CA ARG A 268 -6.48 -4.04 22.04
C ARG A 268 -6.12 -5.15 23.01
N LEU A 269 -7.09 -5.61 23.78
CA LEU A 269 -6.95 -6.63 24.81
C LEU A 269 -7.73 -7.87 24.36
N TYR A 270 -7.06 -9.01 24.28
CA TYR A 270 -7.62 -10.28 23.81
C TYR A 270 -7.68 -11.28 24.96
N GLY A 271 -8.83 -11.94 25.14
CA GLY A 271 -9.08 -12.95 26.18
C GLY A 271 -8.74 -14.41 25.80
N LEU A 272 -8.57 -14.69 24.50
CA LEU A 272 -8.16 -16.01 23.99
C LEU A 272 -9.05 -17.18 24.48
N GLY A 273 -8.53 -18.17 25.22
CA GLY A 273 -9.28 -19.40 25.52
C GLY A 273 -9.96 -19.45 26.90
N GLY A 274 -9.61 -18.55 27.82
CA GLY A 274 -10.11 -18.59 29.19
C GLY A 274 -11.50 -17.99 29.40
N ASP A 275 -12.13 -18.31 30.53
CA ASP A 275 -13.30 -17.58 31.03
C ASP A 275 -12.82 -16.27 31.68
N ASP A 276 -12.69 -15.22 30.88
CA ASP A 276 -12.02 -13.99 31.30
C ASP A 276 -12.96 -12.93 31.85
N GLN A 277 -12.44 -12.11 32.75
CA GLN A 277 -13.16 -10.99 33.35
C GLN A 277 -12.56 -9.66 32.95
N PHE A 278 -13.24 -8.93 32.07
CA PHE A 278 -12.90 -7.56 31.71
C PHE A 278 -13.62 -6.55 32.61
N ALA A 279 -12.88 -5.67 33.28
CA ALA A 279 -13.45 -4.64 34.15
C ALA A 279 -12.91 -3.26 33.77
N VAL A 280 -13.80 -2.31 33.46
CA VAL A 280 -13.45 -0.92 33.12
C VAL A 280 -14.00 0.04 34.17
N SER A 281 -13.15 0.89 34.72
CA SER A 281 -13.52 1.89 35.73
C SER A 281 -12.76 3.21 35.58
N GLY A 282 -13.13 4.20 36.41
CA GLY A 282 -12.49 5.50 36.47
C GLY A 282 -13.31 6.60 35.77
N ALA A 283 -13.52 7.71 36.49
CA ALA A 283 -14.31 8.85 36.03
C ALA A 283 -13.56 9.76 35.03
N ALA A 284 -12.24 9.57 34.88
CA ALA A 284 -11.44 10.38 33.97
C ALA A 284 -11.75 10.09 32.49
N ARG A 285 -11.58 11.10 31.65
CA ARG A 285 -11.72 10.97 30.18
C ARG A 285 -10.37 10.59 29.57
N SER A 286 -10.35 9.54 28.74
CA SER A 286 -9.19 9.14 27.95
C SER A 286 -9.47 9.23 26.44
N PRO A 287 -8.60 9.87 25.64
CA PRO A 287 -8.75 9.87 24.17
C PRO A 287 -8.34 8.52 23.54
N ILE A 288 -7.71 7.62 24.31
CA ILE A 288 -7.27 6.28 23.88
C ILE A 288 -8.51 5.44 23.55
N ARG A 289 -8.50 4.78 22.38
CA ARG A 289 -9.54 3.80 22.05
C ARG A 289 -9.19 2.46 22.68
N VAL A 290 -10.15 1.83 23.35
CA VAL A 290 -10.00 0.49 23.92
C VAL A 290 -10.85 -0.48 23.12
N ARG A 291 -10.26 -1.62 22.76
CA ARG A 291 -10.99 -2.79 22.28
C ARG A 291 -10.79 -3.92 23.27
N LEU A 292 -11.87 -4.42 23.80
CA LEU A 292 -11.92 -5.65 24.59
C LEU A 292 -12.45 -6.73 23.66
N ILE A 293 -11.66 -7.76 23.43
CA ILE A 293 -11.99 -8.87 22.56
C ILE A 293 -11.99 -10.11 23.43
N GLY A 294 -13.15 -10.76 23.51
CA GLY A 294 -13.30 -12.01 24.22
C GLY A 294 -12.59 -13.17 23.52
N GLY A 295 -13.08 -14.36 23.82
CA GLY A 295 -12.41 -15.61 23.59
C GLY A 295 -13.33 -16.75 23.17
N ASP A 296 -12.85 -17.97 23.38
CA ASP A 296 -13.66 -19.18 23.26
C ASP A 296 -14.35 -19.56 24.58
N GLY A 297 -13.94 -18.96 25.71
CA GLY A 297 -14.53 -19.16 27.03
C GLY A 297 -15.71 -18.23 27.33
N ASP A 298 -16.32 -18.44 28.50
CA ASP A 298 -17.50 -17.67 28.95
C ASP A 298 -17.05 -16.33 29.56
N ASP A 299 -16.99 -15.29 28.72
CA ASP A 299 -16.41 -14.01 29.11
C ASP A 299 -17.38 -13.07 29.80
N THR A 300 -16.86 -12.32 30.78
CA THR A 300 -17.61 -11.30 31.51
C THR A 300 -17.05 -9.91 31.31
N PHE A 301 -17.90 -8.97 30.94
CA PHE A 301 -17.54 -7.58 30.69
C PHE A 301 -18.31 -6.63 31.60
N THR A 302 -17.60 -6.01 32.54
CA THR A 302 -18.15 -5.03 33.47
C THR A 302 -17.63 -3.63 33.16
N VAL A 303 -18.53 -2.65 33.04
CA VAL A 303 -18.19 -1.24 32.84
C VAL A 303 -18.87 -0.42 33.93
N ALA A 304 -18.06 0.25 34.76
CA ALA A 304 -18.56 1.07 35.85
C ALA A 304 -19.34 2.30 35.34
N THR A 305 -20.33 2.76 36.09
CA THR A 305 -21.29 3.80 35.66
C THR A 305 -20.63 5.17 35.48
N GLU A 306 -19.53 5.44 36.18
CA GLU A 306 -18.77 6.68 36.09
C GLU A 306 -17.93 6.81 34.81
N VAL A 307 -17.78 5.74 34.00
CA VAL A 307 -16.93 5.76 32.79
C VAL A 307 -17.55 6.65 31.71
N PRO A 308 -16.91 7.76 31.31
CA PRO A 308 -17.60 8.82 30.55
C PRO A 308 -17.72 8.59 29.02
N GLN A 309 -16.97 7.66 28.42
CA GLN A 309 -16.71 7.65 26.95
C GLN A 309 -17.05 6.35 26.20
N ARG A 310 -18.33 6.01 26.11
CA ARG A 310 -18.84 4.83 25.37
C ARG A 310 -18.33 4.65 23.93
N ARG A 311 -18.08 5.73 23.18
CA ARG A 311 -17.70 5.65 21.74
C ARG A 311 -16.27 5.12 21.52
N LYS A 312 -15.43 5.19 22.55
CA LYS A 312 -14.02 4.78 22.53
C LYS A 312 -13.82 3.38 23.10
N LEU A 313 -14.80 2.86 23.83
CA LEU A 313 -14.82 1.50 24.34
C LEU A 313 -15.62 0.60 23.39
N ARG A 314 -14.96 -0.43 22.84
CA ARG A 314 -15.58 -1.38 21.91
C ARG A 314 -15.38 -2.80 22.43
N LEU A 315 -16.47 -3.55 22.52
CA LEU A 315 -16.45 -4.94 22.97
C LEU A 315 -16.75 -5.83 21.78
N TYR A 316 -16.01 -6.91 21.66
CA TYR A 316 -16.11 -7.91 20.61
C TYR A 316 -16.26 -9.26 21.26
N ASP A 317 -17.29 -10.00 20.86
CA ASP A 317 -17.45 -11.37 21.30
C ASP A 317 -18.39 -12.18 20.41
N ARG A 318 -18.42 -13.49 20.63
CA ARG A 318 -19.39 -14.39 20.06
C ARG A 318 -20.79 -14.10 20.59
N SER A 319 -21.75 -14.01 19.68
CA SER A 319 -23.16 -13.78 20.04
C SER A 319 -23.91 -15.08 20.37
N ASP A 320 -23.29 -16.23 20.09
CA ASP A 320 -23.83 -17.57 20.25
C ASP A 320 -23.26 -18.31 21.48
N GLU A 321 -22.39 -17.65 22.25
CA GLU A 321 -21.82 -18.14 23.52
C GLU A 321 -22.45 -17.40 24.72
N PRO A 322 -22.45 -17.98 25.94
CA PRO A 322 -23.17 -17.44 27.11
C PRO A 322 -22.42 -16.28 27.81
N ASN A 323 -21.98 -15.29 27.03
CA ASN A 323 -21.19 -14.14 27.49
C ASN A 323 -22.01 -13.12 28.31
N HIS A 324 -21.40 -12.57 29.35
CA HIS A 324 -21.99 -11.52 30.20
C HIS A 324 -21.58 -10.12 29.70
N LEU A 325 -22.40 -9.52 28.84
CA LEU A 325 -22.15 -8.21 28.22
C LEU A 325 -22.80 -7.06 29.02
N PRO A 326 -22.17 -5.86 29.06
CA PRO A 326 -22.78 -4.69 29.68
C PRO A 326 -23.90 -4.13 28.80
N ALA A 327 -24.69 -3.21 29.35
CA ALA A 327 -25.69 -2.49 28.59
C ALA A 327 -25.07 -1.76 27.38
N THR A 328 -25.80 -1.72 26.24
CA THR A 328 -25.37 -1.03 25.01
C THR A 328 -25.16 0.48 25.20
N SER A 329 -25.69 1.06 26.28
CA SER A 329 -25.44 2.44 26.71
C SER A 329 -24.01 2.66 27.22
N ALA A 330 -23.39 1.63 27.81
CA ALA A 330 -22.07 1.70 28.43
C ALA A 330 -20.93 1.55 27.41
N ALA A 331 -21.12 0.76 26.35
CA ALA A 331 -20.08 0.53 25.33
C ALA A 331 -20.63 0.17 23.95
N HIS A 332 -19.79 0.31 22.92
CA HIS A 332 -20.15 -0.10 21.58
C HIS A 332 -19.90 -1.60 21.37
N LEU A 333 -20.95 -2.41 21.51
CA LEU A 333 -20.90 -3.86 21.30
C LEU A 333 -20.76 -4.21 19.80
N ARG A 334 -19.97 -5.24 19.50
CA ARG A 334 -19.71 -5.78 18.15
C ARG A 334 -19.65 -7.31 18.24
N THR A 335 -20.82 -7.93 18.34
CA THR A 335 -20.94 -9.39 18.43
C THR A 335 -21.35 -10.03 17.12
N ALA A 336 -20.94 -11.27 16.90
CA ALA A 336 -21.30 -12.10 15.75
C ALA A 336 -21.17 -13.59 16.11
N PRO A 337 -21.88 -14.51 15.46
CA PRO A 337 -21.70 -15.95 15.70
C PRO A 337 -20.42 -16.51 15.07
N ASP A 338 -19.77 -15.76 14.18
CA ASP A 338 -18.52 -16.15 13.52
C ASP A 338 -17.33 -15.95 14.47
N THR A 339 -16.55 -17.01 14.70
CA THR A 339 -15.35 -17.02 15.56
C THR A 339 -14.28 -15.99 15.13
N LEU A 340 -14.31 -15.52 13.88
CA LEU A 340 -13.46 -14.41 13.41
C LEU A 340 -13.68 -13.10 14.19
N VAL A 341 -14.78 -12.99 14.95
CA VAL A 341 -15.02 -11.87 15.87
C VAL A 341 -14.03 -11.84 17.05
N ASN A 342 -13.43 -12.97 17.42
CA ASN A 342 -12.46 -13.05 18.51
C ASN A 342 -11.03 -13.30 18.03
N GLN A 343 -10.84 -13.60 16.74
CA GLN A 343 -9.52 -13.91 16.17
C GLN A 343 -8.42 -12.90 16.56
N PHE A 344 -7.38 -13.45 17.19
CA PHE A 344 -6.08 -12.81 17.39
C PHE A 344 -5.15 -13.13 16.22
N ASN A 345 -4.71 -12.10 15.50
CA ASN A 345 -3.78 -12.25 14.37
C ASN A 345 -2.55 -11.36 14.59
N LYS A 346 -1.47 -11.97 15.07
CA LYS A 346 -0.18 -11.29 15.31
C LYS A 346 0.41 -10.60 14.08
N ASN A 347 0.09 -11.09 12.87
CA ASN A 347 0.58 -10.55 11.60
C ASN A 347 -0.30 -9.44 11.00
N SER A 348 -1.38 -9.05 11.68
CA SER A 348 -2.36 -8.10 11.14
C SER A 348 -1.86 -6.66 11.08
N PHE A 349 -0.84 -6.30 11.87
CA PHE A 349 -0.35 -4.93 11.91
C PHE A 349 0.39 -4.53 10.62
N GLN A 350 -0.08 -3.45 10.02
CA GLN A 350 0.56 -2.81 8.88
C GLN A 350 0.73 -1.32 9.17
N TYR A 351 1.83 -0.74 8.68
CA TYR A 351 2.08 0.69 8.82
C TYR A 351 1.22 1.49 7.84
N ASN A 352 0.62 2.57 8.32
CA ASN A 352 0.13 3.65 7.45
C ASN A 352 1.32 4.21 6.66
N PHE A 353 1.12 4.64 5.42
CA PHE A 353 2.20 5.24 4.63
C PHE A 353 1.72 6.39 3.77
N LEU A 354 2.60 7.36 3.56
CA LEU A 354 2.54 8.34 2.49
C LEU A 354 3.67 8.04 1.52
N GLN A 355 3.34 7.84 0.25
CA GLN A 355 4.28 7.59 -0.82
C GLN A 355 4.18 8.75 -1.83
N PRO A 356 5.09 9.74 -1.76
CA PRO A 356 5.24 10.73 -2.81
C PRO A 356 6.09 10.16 -3.95
N LEU A 357 5.70 10.45 -5.18
CA LEU A 357 6.49 10.22 -6.39
C LEU A 357 6.46 11.50 -7.22
N PHE A 358 7.63 12.06 -7.50
CA PHE A 358 7.78 13.23 -8.34
C PHE A 358 8.37 12.82 -9.68
N LEU A 359 7.73 13.22 -10.76
CA LEU A 359 8.15 12.99 -12.13
C LEU A 359 8.19 14.33 -12.87
N ALA A 360 8.99 14.39 -13.92
CA ALA A 360 8.97 15.49 -14.88
C ALA A 360 8.70 14.91 -16.26
N GLY A 361 7.92 15.63 -17.07
CA GLY A 361 7.61 15.26 -18.44
C GLY A 361 7.81 16.45 -19.36
N TYR A 362 7.90 16.20 -20.67
CA TYR A 362 7.86 17.26 -21.67
C TYR A 362 6.94 16.85 -22.80
N ASN A 363 6.10 17.77 -23.25
CA ASN A 363 5.42 17.66 -24.53
C ASN A 363 5.22 19.05 -25.14
N LYS A 364 4.89 19.09 -26.43
CA LYS A 364 4.73 20.35 -27.18
C LYS A 364 3.53 21.21 -26.73
N ASP A 365 2.63 20.65 -25.93
CA ASP A 365 1.33 21.28 -25.64
C ASP A 365 1.39 22.03 -24.31
N TYR A 366 2.06 21.43 -23.32
CA TYR A 366 2.20 21.94 -21.95
C TYR A 366 3.65 22.30 -21.59
N GLY A 367 4.60 22.04 -22.50
CA GLY A 367 6.03 22.21 -22.29
C GLY A 367 6.56 21.29 -21.20
N LEU A 368 7.45 21.82 -20.36
CA LEU A 368 7.95 21.11 -19.18
C LEU A 368 6.82 20.97 -18.15
N GLN A 369 6.54 19.73 -17.77
CA GLN A 369 5.50 19.34 -16.82
C GLN A 369 6.14 18.84 -15.52
N LEU A 370 5.62 19.32 -14.39
CA LEU A 370 5.95 18.83 -13.05
C LEU A 370 4.80 17.98 -12.53
N ILE A 371 5.07 16.72 -12.24
CA ILE A 371 4.05 15.74 -11.86
C ILE A 371 4.33 15.26 -10.44
N GLY A 372 3.43 15.54 -9.50
CA GLY A 372 3.43 14.99 -8.15
C GLY A 372 2.33 13.94 -8.00
N ASN A 373 2.68 12.72 -7.63
CA ASN A 373 1.75 11.65 -7.31
C ASN A 373 1.91 11.25 -5.83
N PHE A 374 0.84 11.41 -5.05
CA PHE A 374 0.84 11.18 -3.61
C PHE A 374 -0.16 10.09 -3.27
N ILE A 375 0.33 8.98 -2.72
CA ILE A 375 -0.52 7.88 -2.23
C ILE A 375 -0.46 7.86 -0.71
N TYR A 376 -1.59 8.13 -0.06
CA TYR A 376 -1.75 7.93 1.37
C TYR A 376 -2.63 6.71 1.65
N GLN A 377 -2.07 5.72 2.34
CA GLN A 377 -2.80 4.53 2.75
C GLN A 377 -2.83 4.43 4.27
N GLN A 378 -4.04 4.35 4.80
CA GLN A 378 -4.31 4.16 6.22
C GLN A 378 -4.79 2.73 6.47
N GLN A 379 -4.21 2.11 7.48
CA GLN A 379 -4.53 0.78 7.97
C GLN A 379 -5.55 0.88 9.10
N GLY A 380 -6.38 -0.15 9.27
CA GLY A 380 -7.41 -0.16 10.30
C GLY A 380 -7.65 -1.55 10.87
N PHE A 381 -8.19 -1.57 12.09
CA PHE A 381 -8.56 -2.81 12.78
C PHE A 381 -9.52 -3.65 11.92
N ARG A 382 -9.09 -4.87 11.57
CA ARG A 382 -9.83 -5.82 10.72
C ARG A 382 -10.32 -5.24 9.39
N LYS A 383 -9.50 -4.38 8.77
CA LYS A 383 -9.74 -3.81 7.43
C LYS A 383 -8.65 -4.27 6.49
N THR A 384 -8.98 -5.21 5.60
CA THR A 384 -8.04 -5.75 4.61
C THR A 384 -8.44 -5.28 3.21
N PRO A 385 -7.49 -4.84 2.36
CA PRO A 385 -6.05 -4.66 2.62
C PRO A 385 -5.68 -3.34 3.33
N TYR A 386 -6.65 -2.44 3.56
CA TYR A 386 -6.49 -1.16 4.25
C TYR A 386 -7.84 -0.62 4.72
N SER A 387 -7.86 0.41 5.58
CA SER A 387 -9.10 1.13 5.91
C SER A 387 -9.44 2.23 4.91
N SER A 388 -8.42 2.94 4.42
CA SER A 388 -8.59 3.89 3.34
C SER A 388 -7.33 4.02 2.50
N ARG A 389 -7.51 4.30 1.21
CA ARG A 389 -6.44 4.60 0.27
C ARG A 389 -6.84 5.81 -0.55
N GLN A 390 -5.99 6.82 -0.54
CA GLN A 390 -6.19 8.09 -1.23
C GLN A 390 -5.01 8.31 -2.16
N SER A 391 -5.28 8.65 -3.41
CA SER A 391 -4.29 9.01 -4.42
C SER A 391 -4.59 10.41 -4.93
N LEU A 392 -3.58 11.28 -4.96
CA LEU A 392 -3.65 12.60 -5.55
C LEU A 392 -2.54 12.73 -6.60
N LEU A 393 -2.92 12.93 -7.84
CA LEU A 393 -2.03 13.30 -8.92
C LEU A 393 -2.20 14.78 -9.24
N VAL A 394 -1.09 15.50 -9.28
CA VAL A 394 -0.98 16.90 -9.68
C VAL A 394 -0.04 16.94 -10.86
N ASN A 395 -0.48 17.44 -12.01
CA ASN A 395 0.36 17.67 -13.18
C ASN A 395 0.26 19.13 -13.59
N TYR A 396 1.37 19.86 -13.47
CA TYR A 396 1.45 21.28 -13.77
C TYR A 396 2.37 21.53 -14.97
N GLY A 397 1.83 22.15 -16.02
CA GLY A 397 2.56 22.53 -17.23
C GLY A 397 3.07 23.96 -17.13
N LEU A 398 4.39 24.15 -17.22
CA LEU A 398 5.02 25.45 -16.99
C LEU A 398 4.78 26.45 -18.14
N THR A 399 4.58 25.98 -19.36
CA THR A 399 4.50 26.86 -20.54
C THR A 399 3.18 27.60 -20.64
N ASN A 400 2.07 26.93 -20.37
CA ASN A 400 0.72 27.52 -20.43
C ASN A 400 0.06 27.64 -19.04
N GLY A 401 0.79 27.31 -17.97
CA GLY A 401 0.24 27.27 -16.61
C GLY A 401 -0.89 26.25 -16.46
N SER A 402 -0.92 25.20 -17.29
CA SER A 402 -1.99 24.19 -17.25
C SER A 402 -1.94 23.39 -15.97
N LEU A 403 -3.09 23.07 -15.39
CA LEU A 403 -3.17 22.20 -14.22
C LEU A 403 -4.11 21.02 -14.49
N LEU A 404 -3.64 19.82 -14.16
CA LEU A 404 -4.47 18.63 -14.03
C LEU A 404 -4.38 18.13 -12.60
N LEU A 405 -5.54 17.97 -11.97
CA LEU A 405 -5.68 17.34 -10.65
C LEU A 405 -6.52 16.08 -10.82
N SER A 406 -6.05 14.96 -10.25
CA SER A 406 -6.84 13.74 -10.15
C SER A 406 -6.75 13.20 -8.74
N TYR A 407 -7.89 13.15 -8.05
CA TYR A 407 -8.04 12.57 -6.72
C TYR A 407 -8.90 11.32 -6.79
N GLY A 408 -8.44 10.25 -6.16
CA GLY A 408 -9.18 9.00 -5.98
C GLY A 408 -9.10 8.54 -4.52
N GLY A 409 -10.25 8.37 -3.88
CA GLY A 409 -10.38 7.92 -2.50
C GLY A 409 -11.21 6.65 -2.41
N ILE A 410 -10.67 5.64 -1.74
CA ILE A 410 -11.35 4.38 -1.43
C ILE A 410 -11.39 4.24 0.09
N PHE A 411 -12.58 4.17 0.68
CA PHE A 411 -12.78 3.99 2.12
C PHE A 411 -13.52 2.67 2.37
N LYS A 412 -12.82 1.70 2.97
CA LYS A 412 -13.30 0.32 3.12
C LYS A 412 -14.39 0.18 4.18
N GLN A 413 -15.52 -0.39 3.79
CA GLN A 413 -16.73 -0.55 4.60
C GLN A 413 -17.04 0.73 5.41
N ALA A 414 -17.11 1.86 4.71
CA ALA A 414 -17.44 3.17 5.28
C ALA A 414 -18.92 3.24 5.68
N VAL A 415 -19.80 2.56 4.92
CA VAL A 415 -21.23 2.45 5.19
C VAL A 415 -21.62 0.98 5.26
N ARG A 416 -21.80 0.45 6.46
CA ARG A 416 -22.06 -0.98 6.73
C ARG A 416 -21.00 -1.87 6.06
N HIS A 417 -21.37 -2.59 5.00
CA HIS A 417 -20.49 -3.52 4.26
C HIS A 417 -20.07 -2.95 2.90
N ASN A 418 -20.42 -1.69 2.61
CA ASN A 418 -20.13 -1.02 1.35
C ASN A 418 -18.94 -0.08 1.52
N ASP A 419 -18.05 -0.13 0.54
CA ASP A 419 -16.96 0.80 0.39
C ASP A 419 -17.49 2.14 -0.14
N LEU A 420 -16.89 3.25 0.27
CA LEU A 420 -17.13 4.56 -0.33
C LEU A 420 -16.01 4.88 -1.31
N LEU A 421 -16.38 5.21 -2.55
CA LEU A 421 -15.48 5.66 -3.60
C LEU A 421 -15.73 7.15 -3.83
N VAL A 422 -14.66 7.94 -3.91
CA VAL A 422 -14.72 9.38 -4.23
C VAL A 422 -13.69 9.65 -5.30
N ASN A 423 -14.12 10.14 -6.46
CA ASN A 423 -13.20 10.50 -7.54
C ASN A 423 -13.45 11.94 -7.96
N VAL A 424 -12.37 12.69 -8.20
CA VAL A 424 -12.41 14.05 -8.74
C VAL A 424 -11.31 14.19 -9.77
N THR A 425 -11.65 14.61 -10.98
CA THR A 425 -10.68 14.98 -12.00
C THR A 425 -10.96 16.41 -12.44
N SER A 426 -9.96 17.28 -12.33
CA SER A 426 -9.98 18.65 -12.82
C SER A 426 -8.95 18.78 -13.94
N LEU A 427 -9.43 19.07 -15.14
CA LEU A 427 -8.64 19.51 -16.28
C LEU A 427 -8.78 21.03 -16.32
N GLY A 428 -7.83 21.77 -15.75
CA GLY A 428 -7.87 23.24 -15.71
C GLY A 428 -7.20 23.84 -14.46
N PRO A 429 -6.78 25.12 -14.50
CA PRO A 429 -6.92 26.05 -15.63
C PRO A 429 -6.05 25.71 -16.84
N ASN A 430 -6.34 26.34 -17.98
CA ASN A 430 -5.54 26.32 -19.22
C ASN A 430 -5.24 24.92 -19.77
N TYR A 431 -6.15 23.97 -19.55
CA TYR A 431 -5.98 22.62 -20.07
C TYR A 431 -6.31 22.62 -21.56
N THR A 432 -5.28 22.45 -22.39
CA THR A 432 -5.45 22.33 -23.83
C THR A 432 -5.75 20.90 -24.20
N SER A 433 -6.66 20.64 -25.14
CA SER A 433 -6.84 19.30 -25.66
C SER A 433 -7.27 19.29 -27.12
N HIS A 434 -7.06 18.16 -27.79
CA HIS A 434 -7.40 18.03 -29.19
C HIS A 434 -8.91 17.82 -29.40
N PHE A 435 -9.47 18.54 -30.37
CA PHE A 435 -10.77 18.22 -30.95
C PHE A 435 -10.76 18.59 -32.43
N PHE A 436 -11.06 17.57 -33.24
CA PHE A 436 -11.03 17.61 -34.70
C PHE A 436 -12.42 17.70 -35.33
N GLY A 437 -13.44 18.03 -34.52
CA GLY A 437 -14.84 17.98 -34.93
C GLY A 437 -15.54 16.68 -34.54
N VAL A 438 -16.86 16.69 -34.64
CA VAL A 438 -17.72 15.52 -34.43
C VAL A 438 -17.88 14.78 -35.77
N GLY A 439 -17.68 13.47 -35.75
CA GLY A 439 -17.77 12.61 -36.93
C GLY A 439 -16.60 11.63 -37.04
N ASN A 440 -16.81 10.53 -37.76
CA ASN A 440 -15.80 9.52 -38.01
C ASN A 440 -14.86 9.88 -39.15
N GLU A 441 -15.30 10.71 -40.09
CA GLU A 441 -14.52 11.20 -41.22
C GLU A 441 -14.14 12.69 -41.08
N SER A 442 -14.04 13.18 -39.84
CA SER A 442 -13.66 14.57 -39.59
C SER A 442 -12.31 14.93 -40.23
N ALA A 443 -12.27 16.07 -40.92
CA ALA A 443 -11.12 16.50 -41.69
C ALA A 443 -9.91 16.84 -40.80
N PHE A 444 -8.72 16.42 -41.25
CA PHE A 444 -7.45 16.80 -40.64
C PHE A 444 -6.49 17.26 -41.74
N ASP A 445 -6.25 18.58 -41.79
CA ASP A 445 -5.26 19.17 -42.68
C ASP A 445 -3.84 18.87 -42.16
N ARG A 446 -2.96 18.47 -43.06
CA ARG A 446 -1.60 18.00 -42.76
C ARG A 446 -0.52 19.06 -42.99
N ASP A 447 -0.88 20.30 -43.29
CA ASP A 447 0.10 21.36 -43.54
C ASP A 447 1.14 21.46 -42.38
N PRO A 448 2.46 21.27 -42.66
CA PRO A 448 3.49 21.14 -41.63
C PRO A 448 3.71 22.36 -40.72
N HIS A 449 3.28 23.57 -41.12
CA HIS A 449 3.76 24.78 -40.43
C HIS A 449 2.96 25.15 -39.18
N ASP A 450 1.68 24.78 -39.04
CA ASP A 450 0.87 25.10 -37.84
C ASP A 450 -0.40 24.24 -37.61
N ALA A 451 -0.69 23.22 -38.43
CA ALA A 451 -2.02 22.60 -38.51
C ALA A 451 -2.57 22.04 -37.17
N ILE A 452 -1.73 21.46 -36.31
CA ILE A 452 -2.21 20.87 -35.05
C ILE A 452 -2.73 21.93 -34.06
N ARG A 453 -2.24 23.17 -34.15
CA ARG A 453 -2.67 24.27 -33.28
C ARG A 453 -4.16 24.54 -33.47
N TYR A 454 -4.64 24.58 -34.72
CA TYR A 454 -6.05 24.81 -35.04
C TYR A 454 -7.01 23.83 -34.32
N TYR A 455 -6.57 22.59 -34.09
CA TYR A 455 -7.36 21.55 -33.42
C TYR A 455 -7.16 21.47 -31.90
N ARG A 456 -6.32 22.33 -31.30
CA ARG A 456 -6.08 22.39 -29.85
C ARG A 456 -6.94 23.46 -29.20
N ASN A 457 -7.85 23.03 -28.35
CA ASN A 457 -8.82 23.90 -27.70
C ASN A 457 -8.55 24.01 -26.20
N ASP A 458 -8.75 25.20 -25.66
CA ASP A 458 -8.62 25.49 -24.23
C ASP A 458 -9.99 25.36 -23.57
N TYR A 459 -10.09 24.49 -22.57
CA TYR A 459 -11.26 24.42 -21.71
C TYR A 459 -10.89 23.93 -20.31
N ASN A 460 -11.79 24.20 -19.38
CA ASN A 460 -11.77 23.66 -18.04
C ASN A 460 -12.90 22.64 -17.87
N LEU A 461 -12.59 21.47 -17.31
CA LEU A 461 -13.56 20.44 -17.00
C LEU A 461 -13.27 19.84 -15.64
N VAL A 462 -14.22 19.92 -14.73
CA VAL A 462 -14.20 19.20 -13.46
C VAL A 462 -15.26 18.11 -13.52
N THR A 463 -14.86 16.87 -13.24
CA THR A 463 -15.77 15.73 -13.09
C THR A 463 -15.57 15.15 -11.70
N ALA A 464 -16.66 14.97 -10.95
CA ALA A 464 -16.62 14.39 -9.60
C ALA A 464 -17.70 13.32 -9.43
N ASP A 465 -17.35 12.19 -8.84
CA ASP A 465 -18.30 11.15 -8.44
C ASP A 465 -18.10 10.68 -6.99
N VAL A 466 -19.22 10.37 -6.35
CA VAL A 466 -19.27 9.74 -5.02
C VAL A 466 -20.14 8.51 -5.13
N ARG A 467 -19.55 7.33 -4.96
CA ARG A 467 -20.22 6.04 -5.15
C ARG A 467 -20.10 5.15 -3.93
N LEU A 468 -21.15 4.38 -3.65
CA LEU A 468 -21.04 3.21 -2.80
C LEU A 468 -20.70 2.00 -3.67
N SER A 469 -19.79 1.16 -3.19
CA SER A 469 -19.35 -0.04 -3.89
C SER A 469 -19.42 -1.27 -3.00
N ARG A 470 -19.78 -2.41 -3.60
CA ARG A 470 -19.77 -3.71 -2.94
C ARG A 470 -19.07 -4.72 -3.84
N THR A 471 -18.18 -5.50 -3.24
CA THR A 471 -17.54 -6.63 -3.91
C THR A 471 -18.23 -7.92 -3.47
N TYR A 472 -18.58 -8.76 -4.44
CA TYR A 472 -19.11 -10.10 -4.23
C TYR A 472 -18.35 -11.06 -5.15
N SER A 473 -17.56 -11.97 -4.57
CA SER A 473 -16.63 -12.82 -5.31
C SER A 473 -15.70 -11.98 -6.22
N LYS A 474 -15.74 -12.19 -7.54
CA LYS A 474 -14.94 -11.47 -8.54
C LYS A 474 -15.64 -10.23 -9.11
N TRP A 475 -16.90 -9.99 -8.73
CA TRP A 475 -17.67 -8.83 -9.17
C TRP A 475 -17.56 -7.70 -8.16
N GLN A 476 -17.29 -6.49 -8.65
CA GLN A 476 -17.41 -5.25 -7.92
C GLN A 476 -18.48 -4.38 -8.59
N ALA A 477 -19.58 -4.15 -7.89
CA ALA A 477 -20.61 -3.21 -8.32
C ALA A 477 -20.47 -1.89 -7.56
N SER A 478 -20.83 -0.78 -8.19
CA SER A 478 -20.87 0.54 -7.58
C SER A 478 -21.96 1.40 -8.20
N ALA A 479 -22.54 2.29 -7.40
CA ALA A 479 -23.50 3.29 -7.88
C ALA A 479 -23.44 4.55 -7.01
N GLY A 480 -23.78 5.70 -7.58
CA GLY A 480 -23.79 6.97 -6.86
C GLY A 480 -24.06 8.18 -7.73
N LEU A 481 -23.63 9.33 -7.22
CA LEU A 481 -23.85 10.64 -7.85
C LEU A 481 -22.65 11.03 -8.70
N LEU A 482 -22.92 11.73 -9.79
CA LEU A 482 -21.93 12.29 -10.72
C LEU A 482 -22.23 13.76 -10.96
N GLY A 483 -21.20 14.60 -10.94
CA GLY A 483 -21.27 16.00 -11.30
C GLY A 483 -20.19 16.37 -12.32
N GLN A 484 -20.51 17.28 -13.22
CA GLN A 484 -19.55 17.88 -14.14
C GLN A 484 -19.71 19.40 -14.18
N TYR A 485 -18.59 20.11 -14.28
CA TYR A 485 -18.55 21.54 -14.54
C TYR A 485 -17.60 21.81 -15.69
N TYR A 486 -18.13 22.39 -16.76
CA TYR A 486 -17.39 22.75 -17.96
C TYR A 486 -17.38 24.26 -18.16
N ASN A 487 -16.26 24.80 -18.60
CA ASN A 487 -16.13 26.20 -19.00
C ASN A 487 -15.05 26.36 -20.07
N SER A 488 -15.30 27.19 -21.09
CA SER A 488 -14.32 27.53 -22.12
C SER A 488 -14.50 28.99 -22.54
N GLY A 489 -13.39 29.73 -22.69
CA GLY A 489 -13.40 31.11 -23.16
C GLY A 489 -13.30 31.18 -24.69
N ARG A 490 -14.15 32.00 -25.32
CA ARG A 490 -14.09 32.23 -26.78
C ARG A 490 -12.79 32.91 -27.20
N ASP A 491 -12.30 33.83 -26.38
CA ASP A 491 -11.02 34.55 -26.54
C ASP A 491 -9.82 33.61 -26.65
N LYS A 492 -9.85 32.49 -25.91
CA LYS A 492 -8.77 31.48 -25.97
C LYS A 492 -8.88 30.53 -27.16
N ASN A 493 -10.00 30.56 -27.88
CA ASN A 493 -10.32 29.62 -28.95
C ASN A 493 -10.64 30.32 -30.29
N THR A 494 -10.39 31.63 -30.44
CA THR A 494 -10.75 32.42 -31.63
C THR A 494 -10.26 31.80 -32.94
N ASP A 495 -8.98 31.43 -33.01
CA ASP A 495 -8.37 30.83 -34.22
C ASP A 495 -8.36 29.29 -34.19
N ARG A 496 -9.35 28.69 -33.52
CA ARG A 496 -9.43 27.22 -33.35
C ARG A 496 -10.70 26.67 -33.96
N LEU A 497 -10.68 25.38 -34.30
CA LEU A 497 -11.84 24.67 -34.81
C LEU A 497 -13.04 24.78 -33.85
N LEU A 498 -12.80 24.87 -32.53
CA LEU A 498 -13.87 25.00 -31.56
C LEU A 498 -14.71 26.27 -31.75
N SER A 499 -14.13 27.39 -32.20
CA SER A 499 -14.91 28.60 -32.51
C SER A 499 -15.81 28.38 -33.72
N ALA A 500 -15.28 27.82 -34.81
CA ALA A 500 -16.07 27.49 -35.99
C ALA A 500 -17.19 26.46 -35.67
N TYR A 501 -16.89 25.47 -34.83
CA TYR A 501 -17.88 24.50 -34.35
C TYR A 501 -18.98 25.16 -33.52
N ALA A 502 -18.62 26.09 -32.63
CA ALA A 502 -19.59 26.83 -31.81
C ALA A 502 -20.56 27.66 -32.67
N ASP A 503 -20.05 28.31 -33.72
CA ASP A 503 -20.85 29.16 -34.61
C ASP A 503 -21.81 28.32 -35.47
N GLN A 504 -21.41 27.10 -35.86
CA GLN A 504 -22.26 26.13 -36.56
C GLN A 504 -23.27 25.42 -35.64
N ASN A 505 -23.03 25.42 -34.32
CA ASN A 505 -23.85 24.69 -33.34
C ASN A 505 -24.24 25.61 -32.17
N PRO A 506 -25.00 26.70 -32.42
CA PRO A 506 -25.30 27.70 -31.38
C PRO A 506 -26.03 27.11 -30.17
N GLY A 507 -26.85 26.06 -30.36
CA GLY A 507 -27.56 25.38 -29.27
C GLY A 507 -26.67 24.55 -28.32
N GLN A 508 -25.38 24.37 -28.62
CA GLN A 508 -24.42 23.67 -27.75
C GLN A 508 -23.82 24.58 -26.67
N ASP A 509 -24.03 25.90 -26.72
CA ASP A 509 -23.51 26.88 -25.76
C ASP A 509 -22.01 26.67 -25.42
N VAL A 510 -21.18 26.39 -26.43
CA VAL A 510 -19.79 25.90 -26.28
C VAL A 510 -18.91 26.76 -25.36
N PHE A 511 -19.14 28.08 -25.32
CA PHE A 511 -18.35 29.04 -24.54
C PHE A 511 -19.08 29.56 -23.29
N ARG A 512 -20.19 28.94 -22.90
CA ARG A 512 -20.88 29.22 -21.64
C ARG A 512 -20.41 28.22 -20.59
N ALA A 513 -20.40 28.63 -19.32
CA ALA A 513 -20.26 27.68 -18.22
C ALA A 513 -21.48 26.73 -18.19
N GLN A 514 -21.22 25.44 -18.00
CA GLN A 514 -22.23 24.39 -18.00
C GLN A 514 -22.02 23.48 -16.79
N THR A 515 -23.06 23.32 -15.96
CA THR A 515 -23.03 22.39 -14.83
C THR A 515 -23.98 21.23 -15.09
N TYR A 516 -23.50 20.03 -14.87
CA TYR A 516 -24.29 18.81 -14.99
C TYR A 516 -24.32 18.07 -13.66
N ALA A 517 -25.46 17.48 -13.34
CA ALA A 517 -25.62 16.55 -12.24
C ALA A 517 -26.38 15.31 -12.69
N GLY A 518 -26.10 14.19 -12.03
CA GLY A 518 -26.71 12.94 -12.44
C GLY A 518 -26.23 11.72 -11.65
N LEU A 519 -26.43 10.56 -12.25
CA LEU A 519 -26.16 9.27 -11.65
C LEU A 519 -25.10 8.51 -12.43
N VAL A 520 -24.34 7.68 -11.71
CA VAL A 520 -23.35 6.78 -12.29
C VAL A 520 -23.44 5.41 -11.62
N ALA A 521 -23.33 4.35 -12.41
CA ALA A 521 -23.20 2.98 -11.94
C ALA A 521 -22.08 2.28 -12.71
N SER A 522 -21.41 1.33 -12.07
CA SER A 522 -20.36 0.52 -12.72
C SER A 522 -20.31 -0.87 -12.12
N ALA A 523 -20.13 -1.88 -12.97
CA ALA A 523 -19.89 -3.26 -12.61
C ALA A 523 -18.56 -3.72 -13.22
N THR A 524 -17.68 -4.29 -12.40
CA THR A 524 -16.37 -4.79 -12.82
C THR A 524 -16.18 -6.24 -12.40
N PHE A 525 -15.79 -7.11 -13.34
CA PHE A 525 -15.33 -8.47 -13.10
C PHE A 525 -13.83 -8.55 -13.35
N ASP A 526 -13.05 -8.93 -12.34
CA ASP A 526 -11.58 -9.01 -12.45
C ASP A 526 -11.07 -10.38 -11.96
N THR A 527 -10.49 -11.15 -12.88
CA THR A 527 -9.83 -12.44 -12.62
C THR A 527 -8.35 -12.43 -12.98
N ARG A 528 -7.76 -11.26 -13.23
CA ARG A 528 -6.36 -11.14 -13.61
C ARG A 528 -5.44 -11.66 -12.51
N ASP A 529 -4.35 -12.29 -12.91
CA ASP A 529 -3.33 -12.80 -12.00
C ASP A 529 -2.53 -11.69 -11.30
N LYS A 530 -2.26 -10.60 -12.02
CA LYS A 530 -1.58 -9.40 -11.50
C LYS A 530 -2.19 -8.13 -12.09
N ALA A 531 -2.38 -7.11 -11.27
CA ALA A 531 -2.99 -5.85 -11.72
C ALA A 531 -2.10 -5.04 -12.70
N LEU A 532 -0.78 -5.01 -12.47
CA LEU A 532 0.15 -4.17 -13.27
C LEU A 532 0.70 -4.87 -14.52
N VAL A 533 0.87 -6.19 -14.45
CA VAL A 533 1.50 -7.01 -15.50
C VAL A 533 0.69 -8.31 -15.63
N ALA A 534 -0.58 -8.16 -16.02
CA ALA A 534 -1.48 -9.29 -16.21
C ALA A 534 -0.96 -10.21 -17.32
N ARG A 535 -0.84 -11.50 -17.00
CA ARG A 535 -0.43 -12.55 -17.93
C ARG A 535 -1.58 -13.48 -18.27
N ARG A 536 -2.54 -13.58 -17.36
CA ARG A 536 -3.71 -14.46 -17.45
C ARG A 536 -4.93 -13.78 -16.84
N GLY A 537 -6.11 -14.15 -17.31
CA GLY A 537 -7.39 -13.75 -16.73
C GLY A 537 -8.12 -12.70 -17.55
N ILE A 538 -9.19 -12.19 -16.99
CA ILE A 538 -10.16 -11.30 -17.64
C ILE A 538 -10.36 -10.07 -16.76
N LEU A 539 -10.47 -8.90 -17.38
CA LEU A 539 -11.02 -7.68 -16.78
C LEU A 539 -12.19 -7.21 -17.65
N TRP A 540 -13.39 -7.17 -17.08
CA TRP A 540 -14.57 -6.65 -17.75
C TRP A 540 -15.21 -5.56 -16.91
N THR A 541 -15.30 -4.34 -17.44
CA THR A 541 -15.96 -3.21 -16.78
C THR A 541 -17.09 -2.69 -17.66
N THR A 542 -18.27 -2.54 -17.08
CA THR A 542 -19.41 -1.84 -17.68
C THR A 542 -19.74 -0.64 -16.81
N SER A 543 -19.85 0.53 -17.42
CA SER A 543 -20.21 1.80 -16.77
C SER A 543 -21.43 2.40 -17.42
N LEU A 544 -22.38 2.84 -16.60
CA LEU A 544 -23.61 3.52 -16.99
C LEU A 544 -23.60 4.90 -16.34
N SER A 545 -23.98 5.94 -17.07
CA SER A 545 -24.17 7.27 -16.51
C SER A 545 -25.37 7.95 -17.15
N ALA A 546 -26.03 8.83 -16.39
CA ALA A 546 -27.08 9.70 -16.89
C ALA A 546 -26.87 11.08 -16.28
N LEU A 547 -26.87 12.11 -17.10
CA LEU A 547 -26.56 13.48 -16.71
C LEU A 547 -27.60 14.44 -17.29
N HIS A 548 -27.92 15.47 -16.52
CA HIS A 548 -28.78 16.58 -16.91
C HIS A 548 -28.05 17.90 -16.66
N ARG A 549 -28.14 18.83 -17.61
CA ARG A 549 -27.59 20.18 -17.47
C ARG A 549 -28.50 21.02 -16.56
N LEU A 550 -27.96 21.59 -15.49
CA LEU A 550 -28.76 22.28 -14.47
C LEU A 550 -29.26 23.65 -14.90
N GLU A 551 -28.58 24.31 -15.84
CA GLU A 551 -28.93 25.65 -16.30
C GLU A 551 -29.77 25.68 -17.59
N ALA A 552 -30.20 24.52 -18.09
CA ALA A 552 -30.97 24.43 -19.33
C ALA A 552 -31.99 23.28 -19.28
N ASP A 553 -33.17 23.49 -19.87
CA ASP A 553 -34.22 22.45 -19.94
C ASP A 553 -33.90 21.35 -20.98
N GLN A 554 -32.87 21.56 -21.81
CA GLN A 554 -32.36 20.63 -22.82
C GLN A 554 -30.92 20.18 -22.44
N HIS A 555 -30.39 19.14 -23.11
CA HIS A 555 -29.09 18.49 -22.80
C HIS A 555 -29.13 17.48 -21.64
N THR A 556 -30.12 16.58 -21.70
CA THR A 556 -30.15 15.35 -20.90
C THR A 556 -29.66 14.20 -21.76
N PHE A 557 -28.79 13.35 -21.20
CA PHE A 557 -28.31 12.18 -21.90
C PHE A 557 -27.96 11.03 -20.95
N ALA A 558 -27.89 9.83 -21.51
CA ALA A 558 -27.38 8.64 -20.86
C ALA A 558 -26.28 8.01 -21.70
N GLN A 559 -25.27 7.44 -21.05
CA GLN A 559 -24.18 6.73 -21.68
C GLN A 559 -24.00 5.35 -21.07
N ALA A 560 -23.74 4.37 -21.94
CA ALA A 560 -23.26 3.06 -21.56
C ALA A 560 -21.90 2.82 -22.23
N LEU A 561 -20.92 2.35 -21.47
CA LEU A 561 -19.60 1.97 -21.94
C LEU A 561 -19.25 0.60 -21.35
N THR A 562 -18.87 -0.35 -22.18
CA THR A 562 -18.37 -1.67 -21.77
C THR A 562 -16.98 -1.89 -22.33
N GLU A 563 -16.07 -2.41 -21.51
CA GLU A 563 -14.69 -2.71 -21.85
C GLU A 563 -14.34 -4.11 -21.36
N PHE A 564 -14.03 -5.01 -22.28
CA PHE A 564 -13.65 -6.39 -21.99
C PHE A 564 -12.19 -6.61 -22.39
N SER A 565 -11.38 -7.08 -21.45
CA SER A 565 -9.97 -7.38 -21.64
C SER A 565 -9.69 -8.82 -21.25
N PHE A 566 -8.89 -9.53 -22.05
CA PHE A 566 -8.36 -10.83 -21.65
C PHE A 566 -6.85 -10.90 -21.87
N HIS A 567 -6.19 -11.65 -21.01
CA HIS A 567 -4.76 -11.91 -21.07
C HIS A 567 -4.56 -13.43 -21.11
N PHE A 568 -3.73 -13.88 -22.05
CA PHE A 568 -3.46 -15.28 -22.27
C PHE A 568 -1.97 -15.51 -22.46
N THR A 569 -1.44 -16.55 -21.81
CA THR A 569 -0.06 -17.01 -21.96
C THR A 569 -0.10 -18.42 -22.55
N PRO A 570 0.24 -18.60 -23.84
CA PRO A 570 0.15 -19.91 -24.51
C PRO A 570 1.08 -20.97 -23.91
N GLY A 571 2.27 -20.58 -23.43
CA GLY A 571 3.27 -21.46 -22.85
C GLY A 571 3.21 -21.59 -21.33
N ARG A 572 4.01 -22.50 -20.76
CA ARG A 572 4.21 -22.62 -19.30
C ARG A 572 5.16 -21.55 -18.75
N ASP A 573 6.02 -20.99 -19.59
CA ASP A 573 7.19 -20.17 -19.24
C ASP A 573 6.94 -18.65 -19.10
N SER A 574 5.68 -18.18 -19.23
CA SER A 574 5.31 -16.75 -19.10
C SER A 574 6.10 -15.78 -20.00
N SER A 575 6.73 -16.29 -21.07
CA SER A 575 7.57 -15.51 -21.97
C SER A 575 6.74 -14.73 -22.99
N LEU A 576 5.64 -15.31 -23.47
CA LEU A 576 4.73 -14.72 -24.43
C LEU A 576 3.35 -14.46 -23.79
N VAL A 577 2.89 -13.22 -23.84
CA VAL A 577 1.54 -12.82 -23.41
C VAL A 577 0.80 -12.20 -24.58
N ILE A 578 -0.37 -12.75 -24.91
CA ILE A 578 -1.33 -12.14 -25.81
C ILE A 578 -2.37 -11.43 -24.94
N ALA A 579 -2.55 -10.13 -25.17
CA ALA A 579 -3.55 -9.33 -24.50
C ALA A 579 -4.49 -8.73 -25.54
N ASN A 580 -5.79 -8.82 -25.30
CA ASN A 580 -6.78 -8.13 -26.12
C ASN A 580 -7.69 -7.29 -25.24
N ARG A 581 -8.09 -6.12 -25.72
CA ARG A 581 -9.15 -5.32 -25.13
C ARG A 581 -10.11 -4.85 -26.21
N THR A 582 -11.39 -5.12 -26.01
CA THR A 582 -12.49 -4.64 -26.84
C THR A 582 -13.36 -3.71 -26.02
N GLY A 583 -13.65 -2.53 -26.55
CA GLY A 583 -14.54 -1.56 -25.92
C GLY A 583 -15.65 -1.11 -26.85
N GLY A 584 -16.83 -0.86 -26.28
CA GLY A 584 -18.00 -0.37 -27.00
C GLY A 584 -18.82 0.57 -26.15
N GLY A 585 -19.31 1.68 -26.73
CA GLY A 585 -20.10 2.66 -26.00
C GLY A 585 -21.17 3.31 -26.87
N THR A 586 -22.27 3.71 -26.23
CA THR A 586 -23.39 4.41 -26.86
C THR A 586 -23.91 5.53 -25.97
N THR A 587 -24.31 6.63 -26.61
CA THR A 587 -24.90 7.81 -25.98
C THR A 587 -26.33 7.96 -26.50
N LEU A 588 -27.29 8.03 -25.58
CA LEU A 588 -28.70 8.31 -25.85
C LEU A 588 -29.04 9.71 -25.35
N GLY A 589 -29.76 10.50 -26.13
CA GLY A 589 -30.06 11.90 -25.83
C GLY A 589 -28.96 12.86 -26.30
N ASP A 590 -28.89 14.03 -25.66
CA ASP A 590 -28.16 15.19 -26.16
C ASP A 590 -26.94 15.50 -25.28
N ALA A 591 -25.86 14.77 -25.53
CA ALA A 591 -24.56 15.02 -24.92
C ALA A 591 -23.80 16.12 -25.66
N ALA A 592 -23.13 16.98 -24.91
CA ALA A 592 -22.26 18.02 -25.47
C ALA A 592 -21.01 17.41 -26.13
N TYR A 593 -20.36 18.16 -27.02
CA TYR A 593 -19.19 17.68 -27.78
C TYR A 593 -18.07 17.11 -26.88
N PHE A 594 -17.83 17.70 -25.71
CA PHE A 594 -16.78 17.26 -24.79
C PHE A 594 -17.15 15.98 -24.01
N GLN A 595 -18.44 15.63 -23.96
CA GLN A 595 -19.00 14.43 -23.30
C GLN A 595 -19.10 13.24 -24.26
N GLN A 596 -19.04 13.47 -25.58
CA GLN A 596 -19.08 12.40 -26.57
C GLN A 596 -17.84 11.49 -26.51
N PHE A 597 -17.97 10.26 -27.01
CA PHE A 597 -16.85 9.31 -27.02
C PHE A 597 -15.76 9.76 -27.99
N LYS A 598 -14.49 9.55 -27.59
CA LYS A 598 -13.31 10.00 -28.33
C LYS A 598 -12.42 8.81 -28.68
N LEU A 599 -12.03 8.69 -29.95
CA LEU A 599 -11.14 7.66 -30.48
C LEU A 599 -9.81 8.29 -30.92
N GLY A 600 -8.67 7.72 -30.53
CA GLY A 600 -7.33 8.19 -30.89
C GLY A 600 -6.33 8.20 -29.71
N GLY A 601 -5.04 8.06 -30.03
CA GLY A 601 -3.93 8.09 -29.07
C GLY A 601 -3.76 6.81 -28.26
N THR A 602 -2.99 6.87 -27.17
CA THR A 602 -2.68 5.69 -26.34
C THR A 602 -3.89 5.11 -25.60
N ASN A 603 -5.03 5.81 -25.60
CA ASN A 603 -6.25 5.38 -24.91
C ASN A 603 -6.95 4.24 -25.65
N ASN A 604 -7.34 4.41 -26.92
CA ASN A 604 -8.13 3.43 -27.70
C ASN A 604 -7.57 3.16 -29.14
N LEU A 605 -6.70 4.00 -29.71
CA LEU A 605 -6.20 3.84 -31.09
C LEU A 605 -4.83 4.53 -31.32
N ARG A 606 -3.72 3.79 -31.14
CA ARG A 606 -2.36 4.29 -31.40
C ARG A 606 -2.09 4.49 -32.89
N GLY A 607 -1.13 5.34 -33.23
CA GLY A 607 -0.86 5.76 -34.62
C GLY A 607 -1.71 6.96 -35.06
N PHE A 608 -2.54 7.50 -34.18
CA PHE A 608 -3.31 8.72 -34.40
C PHE A 608 -3.11 9.69 -33.22
N TYR A 609 -3.44 10.97 -33.43
CA TYR A 609 -3.51 11.95 -32.34
C TYR A 609 -4.53 11.52 -31.27
N TYR A 610 -4.33 11.95 -30.03
CA TYR A 610 -5.34 11.79 -28.98
C TYR A 610 -6.65 12.42 -29.40
N TRP A 611 -7.76 11.70 -29.20
CA TRP A 611 -9.12 12.21 -29.44
C TRP A 611 -9.36 12.68 -30.88
N ARG A 612 -8.73 11.99 -31.83
CA ARG A 612 -8.79 12.28 -33.26
C ARG A 612 -10.20 12.23 -33.84
N PHE A 613 -11.05 11.33 -33.37
CA PHE A 613 -12.44 11.19 -33.83
C PHE A 613 -13.40 11.27 -32.64
N THR A 614 -14.54 11.93 -32.81
CA THR A 614 -15.54 12.14 -31.75
C THR A 614 -16.92 11.72 -32.23
N GLY A 615 -17.69 10.98 -31.43
CA GLY A 615 -19.05 10.60 -31.79
C GLY A 615 -19.93 10.08 -30.64
N LYS A 616 -21.22 9.92 -30.92
CA LYS A 616 -22.21 9.41 -29.95
C LYS A 616 -22.02 7.94 -29.62
N GLN A 617 -21.47 7.16 -30.56
CA GLN A 617 -21.13 5.74 -30.36
C GLN A 617 -19.66 5.49 -30.68
N ILE A 618 -19.08 4.48 -30.05
CA ILE A 618 -17.69 4.06 -30.27
C ILE A 618 -17.58 2.55 -30.19
N VAL A 619 -16.71 1.98 -31.00
CA VAL A 619 -16.24 0.59 -30.89
C VAL A 619 -14.75 0.58 -31.21
N TYR A 620 -13.98 -0.16 -30.41
CA TYR A 620 -12.56 -0.36 -30.67
C TYR A 620 -12.08 -1.73 -30.19
N ASN A 621 -11.02 -2.24 -30.82
CA ASN A 621 -10.28 -3.42 -30.43
C ASN A 621 -8.78 -3.08 -30.36
N ASN A 622 -8.11 -3.57 -29.33
CA ASN A 622 -6.68 -3.42 -29.13
C ASN A 622 -6.08 -4.80 -28.89
N LEU A 623 -5.27 -5.27 -29.82
CA LEU A 623 -4.51 -6.50 -29.70
C LEU A 623 -3.05 -6.16 -29.40
N GLU A 624 -2.48 -6.78 -28.36
CA GLU A 624 -1.07 -6.69 -28.01
C GLU A 624 -0.45 -8.07 -27.88
N VAL A 625 0.76 -8.22 -28.40
CA VAL A 625 1.63 -9.36 -28.20
C VAL A 625 2.86 -8.87 -27.46
N ARG A 626 3.09 -9.42 -26.26
CA ARG A 626 4.18 -9.03 -25.37
C ARG A 626 5.14 -10.20 -25.24
N LEU A 627 6.39 -10.00 -25.66
CA LEU A 627 7.43 -11.01 -25.62
C LEU A 627 8.51 -10.60 -24.63
N LYS A 628 8.71 -11.38 -23.58
CA LYS A 628 9.85 -11.27 -22.68
C LYS A 628 11.10 -11.75 -23.42
N LEU A 629 12.08 -10.89 -23.59
CA LEU A 629 13.35 -11.23 -24.25
C LEU A 629 14.35 -11.81 -23.26
N LEU A 630 14.54 -11.13 -22.13
CA LEU A 630 15.52 -11.56 -21.13
C LEU A 630 15.12 -11.13 -19.72
N SER A 631 15.54 -11.93 -18.75
CA SER A 631 15.64 -11.50 -17.36
C SER A 631 17.11 -11.25 -17.09
N PHE A 632 17.44 -10.14 -16.46
CA PHE A 632 18.79 -9.90 -16.00
C PHE A 632 18.76 -9.84 -14.48
N SER A 633 19.73 -10.49 -13.83
CA SER A 633 20.05 -10.30 -12.43
C SER A 633 21.35 -9.53 -12.40
N SER A 634 21.27 -8.20 -12.28
CA SER A 634 22.47 -7.36 -12.17
C SER A 634 22.87 -7.20 -10.70
N TYR A 635 24.11 -6.78 -10.45
CA TYR A 635 24.56 -6.33 -9.12
C TYR A 635 23.65 -5.26 -8.50
N LEU A 636 22.91 -4.52 -9.32
CA LEU A 636 22.00 -3.46 -8.88
C LEU A 636 20.60 -3.99 -8.56
N VAL A 637 19.91 -4.61 -9.54
CA VAL A 637 18.59 -5.23 -9.39
C VAL A 637 18.30 -6.31 -10.42
N PRO A 638 17.42 -7.27 -10.10
CA PRO A 638 16.77 -8.10 -11.10
C PRO A 638 15.74 -7.27 -11.90
N GLY A 639 15.63 -7.55 -13.19
CA GLY A 639 14.64 -6.91 -14.04
C GLY A 639 14.29 -7.72 -15.27
N THR A 640 13.29 -7.25 -16.00
CA THR A 640 12.84 -7.86 -17.26
C THR A 640 12.85 -6.84 -18.37
N LEU A 641 13.40 -7.22 -19.52
CA LEU A 641 13.32 -6.48 -20.77
C LEU A 641 12.53 -7.31 -21.78
N GLY A 642 11.64 -6.67 -22.54
CA GLY A 642 10.88 -7.34 -23.58
C GLY A 642 10.39 -6.42 -24.68
N LEU A 643 9.69 -7.01 -25.65
CA LEU A 643 9.06 -6.35 -26.79
C LEU A 643 7.54 -6.31 -26.63
N VAL A 644 6.92 -5.29 -27.19
CA VAL A 644 5.49 -5.22 -27.43
C VAL A 644 5.25 -4.99 -28.91
N LEU A 645 4.34 -5.75 -29.49
CA LEU A 645 3.73 -5.50 -30.79
C LEU A 645 2.24 -5.25 -30.57
N PHE A 646 1.63 -4.39 -31.38
CA PHE A 646 0.21 -4.10 -31.26
C PHE A 646 -0.48 -3.83 -32.60
N ASN A 647 -1.79 -4.09 -32.61
CA ASN A 647 -2.73 -3.70 -33.66
C ASN A 647 -3.99 -3.15 -32.99
N ASP A 648 -4.34 -1.91 -33.31
CA ASP A 648 -5.49 -1.20 -32.79
C ASP A 648 -6.45 -0.88 -33.95
N VAL A 649 -7.74 -1.13 -33.77
CA VAL A 649 -8.80 -0.83 -34.74
C VAL A 649 -9.95 -0.14 -34.01
N GLY A 650 -10.56 0.87 -34.61
CA GLY A 650 -11.75 1.47 -34.02
C GLY A 650 -12.52 2.39 -34.95
N ARG A 651 -13.71 2.76 -34.49
CA ARG A 651 -14.65 3.61 -35.21
C ARG A 651 -15.58 4.35 -34.24
N VAL A 652 -16.02 5.53 -34.66
CA VAL A 652 -17.10 6.28 -34.01
C VAL A 652 -18.30 6.43 -34.94
N TRP A 653 -19.47 6.75 -34.39
CA TRP A 653 -20.67 7.07 -35.16
C TRP A 653 -21.39 8.27 -34.57
N THR A 654 -21.96 9.07 -35.47
CA THR A 654 -22.80 10.24 -35.16
C THR A 654 -24.06 10.21 -36.05
N PRO A 655 -25.24 10.61 -35.55
CA PRO A 655 -26.45 10.71 -36.36
C PRO A 655 -26.23 11.58 -37.61
N GLY A 656 -26.76 11.14 -38.76
CA GLY A 656 -26.63 11.84 -40.03
C GLY A 656 -25.37 11.54 -40.84
N GLU A 657 -24.42 10.77 -40.30
CA GLU A 657 -23.19 10.37 -41.01
C GLU A 657 -23.32 8.97 -41.63
N ALA A 658 -22.99 8.84 -42.92
CA ALA A 658 -22.95 7.57 -43.65
C ALA A 658 -21.50 7.12 -43.95
N SER A 659 -20.65 7.07 -42.91
CA SER A 659 -19.29 6.56 -43.04
C SER A 659 -19.28 5.02 -43.13
N GLN A 660 -18.29 4.44 -43.79
CA GLN A 660 -17.95 3.01 -43.67
C GLN A 660 -16.51 2.77 -43.17
N GLN A 661 -15.83 3.84 -42.79
CA GLN A 661 -14.41 3.81 -42.53
C GLN A 661 -14.07 3.29 -41.14
N TRP A 662 -13.26 2.23 -41.09
CA TRP A 662 -12.57 1.80 -39.87
C TRP A 662 -11.17 2.40 -39.83
N HIS A 663 -10.76 2.85 -38.65
CA HIS A 663 -9.43 3.41 -38.44
C HIS A 663 -8.53 2.36 -37.81
N THR A 664 -7.37 2.13 -38.41
CA THR A 664 -6.41 1.11 -37.99
C THR A 664 -5.06 1.74 -37.73
N GLY A 665 -4.46 1.41 -36.59
CA GLY A 665 -3.08 1.74 -36.29
C GLY A 665 -2.34 0.55 -35.70
N TYR A 666 -1.06 0.42 -36.00
CA TYR A 666 -0.26 -0.74 -35.62
C TYR A 666 1.16 -0.32 -35.29
N GLY A 667 1.92 -1.15 -34.59
CA GLY A 667 3.29 -0.82 -34.26
C GLY A 667 3.86 -1.68 -33.16
N GLY A 668 4.88 -1.16 -32.48
CA GLY A 668 5.57 -1.89 -31.44
C GLY A 668 6.71 -1.12 -30.79
N GLY A 669 7.41 -1.77 -29.87
CA GLY A 669 8.56 -1.22 -29.17
C GLY A 669 9.01 -2.10 -28.02
N VAL A 670 9.59 -1.48 -26.99
CA VAL A 670 10.24 -2.16 -25.87
C VAL A 670 9.56 -1.85 -24.55
N TYR A 671 9.61 -2.79 -23.61
CA TYR A 671 9.21 -2.58 -22.22
C TYR A 671 10.29 -3.04 -21.25
N PHE A 672 10.37 -2.34 -20.11
CA PHE A 672 11.35 -2.53 -19.06
C PHE A 672 10.68 -2.57 -17.69
N LEU A 673 10.96 -3.61 -16.90
CA LEU A 673 10.36 -3.86 -15.58
C LEU A 673 11.46 -4.07 -14.50
N PRO A 674 12.04 -2.99 -13.94
CA PRO A 674 13.04 -3.08 -12.90
C PRO A 674 12.42 -3.45 -11.55
N ALA A 675 13.00 -4.44 -10.86
CA ALA A 675 12.59 -4.92 -9.53
C ALA A 675 11.09 -5.28 -9.40
N GLN A 676 10.38 -5.49 -10.52
CA GLN A 676 8.93 -5.63 -10.57
C GLN A 676 8.14 -4.46 -9.92
N LEU A 677 8.78 -3.29 -9.75
CA LEU A 677 8.17 -2.13 -9.07
C LEU A 677 7.46 -1.19 -10.04
N ALA A 678 8.03 -0.98 -11.22
CA ALA A 678 7.51 -0.08 -12.23
C ALA A 678 7.67 -0.71 -13.62
N LEU A 679 6.69 -0.53 -14.48
CA LEU A 679 6.77 -0.93 -15.89
C LEU A 679 6.93 0.33 -16.72
N LEU A 680 7.96 0.40 -17.56
CA LEU A 680 8.17 1.48 -18.52
C LEU A 680 8.07 0.91 -19.92
N GLN A 681 7.37 1.58 -20.82
CA GLN A 681 7.31 1.20 -22.23
C GLN A 681 7.60 2.39 -23.14
N ALA A 682 8.27 2.09 -24.25
CA ALA A 682 8.50 3.02 -25.35
C ALA A 682 8.10 2.31 -26.65
N VAL A 683 7.08 2.84 -27.34
CA VAL A 683 6.49 2.22 -28.53
C VAL A 683 6.25 3.26 -29.62
N VAL A 684 6.25 2.84 -30.88
CA VAL A 684 5.93 3.68 -32.04
C VAL A 684 4.68 3.11 -32.73
N GLY A 685 3.72 3.97 -33.04
CA GLY A 685 2.51 3.60 -33.79
C GLY A 685 2.45 4.25 -35.17
N PHE A 686 1.99 3.49 -36.14
CA PHE A 686 1.83 3.85 -37.55
C PHE A 686 0.35 3.82 -37.92
N SER A 687 -0.08 4.75 -38.76
CA SER A 687 -1.40 4.74 -39.40
C SER A 687 -1.36 5.46 -40.75
N LYS A 688 -2.52 5.55 -41.42
CA LYS A 688 -2.67 6.38 -42.62
C LYS A 688 -2.44 7.88 -42.38
N GLU A 689 -2.49 8.34 -41.13
CA GLU A 689 -2.31 9.74 -40.73
C GLU A 689 -0.91 10.07 -40.19
N GLY A 690 -0.03 9.08 -39.98
CA GLY A 690 1.37 9.34 -39.64
C GLY A 690 2.01 8.34 -38.69
N VAL A 691 3.13 8.77 -38.09
CA VAL A 691 3.97 7.99 -37.19
C VAL A 691 4.12 8.73 -35.87
N TYR A 692 3.77 8.06 -34.76
CA TYR A 692 3.69 8.69 -33.44
C TYR A 692 4.44 7.86 -32.39
N PRO A 693 5.46 8.42 -31.73
CA PRO A 693 6.13 7.78 -30.61
C PRO A 693 5.36 7.99 -29.30
N TYR A 694 5.41 6.99 -28.42
CA TYR A 694 4.76 7.00 -27.10
C TYR A 694 5.71 6.46 -26.03
N ILE A 695 5.78 7.15 -24.89
CA ILE A 695 6.47 6.69 -23.69
C ILE A 695 5.45 6.70 -22.55
N SER A 696 5.31 5.58 -21.83
CA SER A 696 4.38 5.50 -20.70
C SER A 696 4.88 4.60 -19.58
N ALA A 697 4.33 4.81 -18.39
CA ALA A 697 4.47 3.90 -17.26
C ALA A 697 3.25 2.97 -17.17
N GLY A 698 3.46 1.66 -17.15
CA GLY A 698 2.42 0.64 -17.21
C GLY A 698 2.09 0.19 -18.63
N PHE A 699 1.51 -1.01 -18.73
CA PHE A 699 0.79 -1.42 -19.93
C PHE A 699 -0.56 -0.72 -19.95
N ARG A 700 -1.15 -0.67 -21.13
CA ARG A 700 -2.41 0.02 -21.36
C ARG A 700 -3.61 -0.68 -20.73
N PHE A 701 -3.59 -2.01 -20.68
CA PHE A 701 -4.63 -2.87 -20.11
C PHE A 701 -4.11 -4.24 -19.66
#